data_AF-A0A1D3L1G9-F1
#
_entry.id   AF-A0A1D3L1G9-F1
#
_cell.length_a   1.000
_cell.length_b   1.000
_cell.length_c   1.000
_cell.angle_alpha   90.00
_cell.angle_beta   90.00
_cell.angle_gamma   90.00
#
_symmetry.space_group_name_H-M   'P 1'
#
loop_
_entity.id
_entity.type
_entity.pdbx_description
1 polymer ?
#
loop_
_entity_poly.entity_id
_entity_poly.type
_entity_poly.pdbx_seq_one_letter_code
_entity_poly.pdbx_strand_id
1 'polypeptide(L)'
;MYPSWEELEDELNPAKRALISFLDNYIPENWKIFVEPCLNGSYPDLILLNPDKGFMIYRVMESLSESVSPEMDKKQLDYYRNKIIQELVPDMAEKMDVNPKIFVVTQIGVYIHDLGGEEVRERYSDYPYLAAGGYDDLDEVGLGEILPGVEYTTSKFMESEWADELESWLKPPYHREKRTDLELTDEQKKRSKPQPGHKRLRGSAGSGKTLVVAYRAAQLAAEGHKVLVITYNRTLWYYIRSIVDKTPYNFEWSNVTFRHFHGFCRDILNELMVPMDDINDAPFIVDYSIKDRDIEKFKFDSILIDEGQDYEWDWYHLLSQFLNGRDELFFVCDKKQNVYDRELNWIDNMGDFKGKVKFRGKWPELNTVYRLPKEIAQVSNRFSEEYGLDQSVHMDFSQATLLKDSKIFQWRNIQMGNWLSDVMEAYNTIKKLGVKDNSEIVILVPKNSTGIELVEFFKGMGVDVDHVFVEGKKWRNKKTFVSGNGRLRISTIHKFKGWEAKNVIMLVPTDWAGDENLDSIVYTAMTRTLENLIVLNANERYWDFGREFEEDEILEEVEEDLNGYELEAWMETLPYPLASILWAGVSSFNYEHKVKYLLNFFEALSEFNFNLILSGFATDRIFFEREVSAYLQKEKEYREDWFEKPSFGIWNNLYYNMASILRNQLINSYRRDNCLKFFGNPKVEFLESLSNFELVMLLKEVSKHRNVWEGHGPRVSEDEYHKRYKVLLKDLFKVRDILQDVYRYSFLVIPVQGTMENGEYSYTVKRYMTTRSPFRPMNLDSNSPLDNSKLYLATSSRKDHLEFLPLFINVDDVCYFYNGKNEETGLARYNSYHYDKEPEILVPFDRLEGVLRLVG
;
A
#
# COMPACT_ATOMS: atom_id res chain seq x y z
N MET A 1 -12.05 10.88 37.65
CA MET A 1 -11.08 9.78 37.85
C MET A 1 -11.75 8.43 37.59
N TYR A 2 -10.99 7.41 37.16
CA TYR A 2 -11.42 6.01 37.07
C TYR A 2 -10.28 5.07 37.49
N PRO A 3 -10.53 4.06 38.36
CA PRO A 3 -11.72 3.89 39.18
C PRO A 3 -11.99 5.10 40.10
N SER A 4 -13.15 5.13 40.74
CA SER A 4 -13.50 6.15 41.73
C SER A 4 -12.72 5.95 43.04
N TRP A 5 -12.64 6.98 43.90
CA TRP A 5 -11.97 6.85 45.21
C TRP A 5 -12.54 5.72 46.07
N GLU A 6 -13.87 5.52 46.04
CA GLU A 6 -14.55 4.43 46.75
C GLU A 6 -14.09 3.04 46.29
N GLU A 7 -13.75 2.90 45.00
CA GLU A 7 -13.22 1.65 44.43
C GLU A 7 -11.72 1.45 44.73
N LEU A 8 -11.02 2.47 45.22
CA LEU A 8 -9.57 2.48 45.45
C LEU A 8 -9.16 2.42 46.94
N GLU A 9 -10.13 2.57 47.87
CA GLU A 9 -9.89 2.96 49.28
C GLU A 9 -8.90 2.07 50.06
N ASP A 10 -8.74 0.79 49.68
CA ASP A 10 -7.88 -0.19 50.38
C ASP A 10 -6.71 -0.75 49.53
N GLU A 11 -6.54 -0.34 48.27
CA GLU A 11 -5.60 -1.00 47.33
C GLU A 11 -4.36 -0.16 46.96
N LEU A 12 -4.38 1.15 47.20
CA LEU A 12 -3.30 2.05 46.76
C LEU A 12 -2.13 2.12 47.74
N ASN A 13 -0.91 1.94 47.22
CA ASN A 13 0.31 2.24 47.97
C ASN A 13 0.46 3.76 48.28
N PRO A 14 1.28 4.15 49.28
CA PRO A 14 1.41 5.55 49.69
C PRO A 14 1.81 6.50 48.56
N ALA A 15 2.73 6.07 47.69
CA ALA A 15 3.21 6.87 46.56
C ALA A 15 2.10 7.20 45.56
N LYS A 16 1.31 6.20 45.15
CA LYS A 16 0.15 6.37 44.26
C LYS A 16 -0.90 7.26 44.92
N ARG A 17 -1.22 7.01 46.19
CA ARG A 17 -2.19 7.84 46.93
C ARG A 17 -1.77 9.31 46.97
N ALA A 18 -0.50 9.60 47.23
CA ALA A 18 0.01 10.98 47.28
C ALA A 18 -0.13 11.68 45.91
N LEU A 19 0.39 11.06 44.85
CA LEU A 19 0.35 11.65 43.50
C LEU A 19 -1.09 11.79 42.98
N ILE A 20 -1.93 10.77 43.14
CA ILE A 20 -3.32 10.80 42.66
C ILE A 20 -4.14 11.84 43.43
N SER A 21 -3.98 11.94 44.75
CA SER A 21 -4.64 12.97 45.55
C SER A 21 -4.22 14.37 45.13
N PHE A 22 -2.94 14.57 44.83
CA PHE A 22 -2.45 15.83 44.30
C PHE A 22 -3.09 16.15 42.94
N LEU A 23 -3.02 15.22 41.98
CA LEU A 23 -3.57 15.42 40.64
C LEU A 23 -5.07 15.70 40.66
N ASP A 24 -5.86 14.95 41.43
CA ASP A 24 -7.33 15.14 41.53
C ASP A 24 -7.72 16.52 42.11
N ASN A 25 -6.86 17.12 42.94
CA ASN A 25 -7.11 18.44 43.54
C ASN A 25 -6.65 19.62 42.67
N TYR A 26 -5.58 19.46 41.89
CA TYR A 26 -4.91 20.58 41.21
C TYR A 26 -4.98 20.55 39.68
N ILE A 27 -5.32 19.41 39.05
CA ILE A 27 -5.42 19.33 37.59
C ILE A 27 -6.70 20.01 37.07
N PRO A 28 -6.67 20.69 35.91
CA PRO A 28 -7.88 21.25 35.31
C PRO A 28 -8.95 20.19 34.97
N GLU A 29 -10.24 20.56 35.06
CA GLU A 29 -11.40 19.64 34.91
C GLU A 29 -11.43 18.82 33.61
N ASN A 30 -10.78 19.27 32.53
CA ASN A 30 -10.75 18.57 31.25
C ASN A 30 -9.76 17.41 31.20
N TRP A 31 -8.95 17.20 32.24
CA TRP A 31 -8.10 16.02 32.36
C TRP A 31 -8.82 14.88 33.09
N LYS A 32 -8.68 13.68 32.53
CA LYS A 32 -9.18 12.43 33.11
C LYS A 32 -8.01 11.63 33.67
N ILE A 33 -8.17 11.16 34.90
CA ILE A 33 -7.18 10.36 35.64
C ILE A 33 -7.60 8.89 35.57
N PHE A 34 -6.73 8.02 35.07
CA PHE A 34 -6.93 6.56 35.01
C PHE A 34 -5.85 5.85 35.83
N VAL A 35 -6.26 5.19 36.91
CA VAL A 35 -5.38 4.52 37.88
C VAL A 35 -5.32 3.03 37.58
N GLU A 36 -4.11 2.49 37.42
CA GLU A 36 -3.85 1.09 37.06
C GLU A 36 -4.76 0.53 35.93
N PRO A 37 -4.97 1.25 34.81
CA PRO A 37 -5.93 0.82 33.80
C PRO A 37 -5.48 -0.47 33.10
N CYS A 38 -6.41 -1.37 32.81
CA CYS A 38 -6.15 -2.56 31.99
C CYS A 38 -6.15 -2.19 30.50
N LEU A 39 -4.96 -2.04 29.94
CA LEU A 39 -4.72 -1.64 28.56
C LEU A 39 -4.52 -2.87 27.65
N ASN A 40 -5.60 -3.65 27.45
CA ASN A 40 -5.59 -4.89 26.67
C ASN A 40 -4.40 -5.81 27.04
N GLY A 41 -4.34 -6.19 28.32
CA GLY A 41 -3.31 -7.07 28.89
C GLY A 41 -2.03 -6.38 29.36
N SER A 42 -1.99 -5.04 29.40
CA SER A 42 -0.92 -4.23 29.99
C SER A 42 -1.44 -3.38 31.14
N TYR A 43 -0.60 -3.09 32.12
CA TYR A 43 -1.02 -2.46 33.39
C TYR A 43 -0.10 -1.29 33.77
N PRO A 44 -0.14 -0.17 33.03
CA PRO A 44 0.57 1.05 33.43
C PRO A 44 0.04 1.56 34.79
N ASP A 45 0.89 2.23 35.58
CA ASP A 45 0.49 2.68 36.92
C ASP A 45 -0.59 3.77 36.89
N LEU A 46 -0.45 4.72 35.95
CA LEU A 46 -1.32 5.89 35.85
C LEU A 46 -1.29 6.43 34.42
N ILE A 47 -2.46 6.75 33.88
CA ILE A 47 -2.60 7.47 32.60
C ILE A 47 -3.45 8.72 32.83
N LEU A 48 -2.96 9.86 32.37
CA LEU A 48 -3.71 11.11 32.27
C LEU A 48 -4.13 11.32 30.82
N LEU A 49 -5.38 11.66 30.58
CA LEU A 49 -5.92 11.91 29.25
C LEU A 49 -6.63 13.25 29.19
N ASN A 50 -6.30 14.05 28.19
CA ASN A 50 -6.98 15.30 27.87
C ASN A 50 -7.38 15.29 26.38
N PRO A 51 -8.68 15.39 26.06
CA PRO A 51 -9.17 15.36 24.69
C PRO A 51 -8.55 16.41 23.76
N ASP A 52 -8.11 17.53 24.31
CA ASP A 52 -7.59 18.66 23.55
C ASP A 52 -6.07 18.77 23.56
N LYS A 53 -5.37 18.02 24.44
CA LYS A 53 -3.90 18.16 24.60
C LYS A 53 -3.12 16.91 24.29
N GLY A 54 -3.65 15.74 24.62
CA GLY A 54 -2.90 14.48 24.55
C GLY A 54 -3.06 13.61 25.79
N PHE A 55 -2.16 12.66 25.94
CA PHE A 55 -2.11 11.78 27.10
C PHE A 55 -0.71 11.69 27.69
N MET A 56 -0.64 11.33 28.96
CA MET A 56 0.60 11.15 29.70
C MET A 56 0.57 9.82 30.47
N ILE A 57 1.61 9.01 30.32
CA ILE A 57 1.75 7.73 31.02
C ILE A 57 2.78 7.89 32.14
N TYR A 58 2.43 7.45 33.34
CA TYR A 58 3.29 7.53 34.50
C TYR A 58 3.71 6.16 35.00
N ARG A 59 4.93 6.13 35.52
CA ARG A 59 5.41 5.12 36.46
C ARG A 59 5.51 5.74 37.84
N VAL A 60 4.94 5.08 38.84
CA VAL A 60 4.84 5.59 40.21
C VAL A 60 5.58 4.66 41.15
N MET A 61 6.62 5.18 41.80
CA MET A 61 7.52 4.43 42.65
C MET A 61 7.52 5.01 44.07
N GLU A 62 7.52 4.13 45.07
CA GLU A 62 7.71 4.52 46.47
C GLU A 62 9.18 4.90 46.69
N SER A 63 10.08 3.97 46.41
CA SER A 63 11.53 4.16 46.52
C SER A 63 12.25 3.70 45.25
N LEU A 64 13.55 4.01 45.16
CA LEU A 64 14.41 3.44 44.12
C LEU A 64 14.58 1.92 44.33
N SER A 65 14.68 1.20 43.22
CA SER A 65 15.13 -0.19 43.19
C SER A 65 16.56 -0.26 42.66
N GLU A 66 17.47 -0.93 43.37
CA GLU A 66 18.85 -1.12 42.94
C GLU A 66 18.96 -1.88 41.61
N SER A 67 17.96 -2.70 41.27
CA SER A 67 17.95 -3.54 40.07
C SER A 67 17.31 -2.86 38.84
N VAL A 68 16.83 -1.62 38.97
CA VAL A 68 16.11 -0.91 37.89
C VAL A 68 16.82 0.41 37.58
N SER A 69 17.26 0.56 36.33
CA SER A 69 17.90 1.79 35.85
C SER A 69 16.86 2.77 35.26
N PRO A 70 17.19 4.08 35.21
CA PRO A 70 16.36 5.07 34.51
C PRO A 70 16.04 4.71 33.05
N GLU A 71 16.97 4.04 32.37
CA GLU A 71 16.76 3.54 31.01
C GLU A 71 15.65 2.49 30.95
N MET A 72 15.58 1.58 31.93
CA MET A 72 14.55 0.54 32.00
C MET A 72 13.17 1.15 32.23
N ASP A 73 13.05 2.13 33.13
CA ASP A 73 11.78 2.84 33.36
C ASP A 73 11.30 3.53 32.08
N LYS A 74 12.22 4.24 31.41
CA LYS A 74 11.90 4.89 30.14
C LYS A 74 11.49 3.89 29.06
N LYS A 75 12.22 2.77 28.92
CA LYS A 75 11.87 1.71 27.96
C LYS A 75 10.48 1.14 28.23
N GLN A 76 10.11 0.96 29.49
CA GLN A 76 8.79 0.48 29.87
C GLN A 76 7.68 1.47 29.47
N LEU A 77 7.87 2.75 29.79
CA LEU A 77 6.93 3.82 29.43
C LEU A 77 6.81 3.97 27.91
N ASP A 78 7.94 3.88 27.19
CA ASP A 78 7.98 3.88 25.73
C ASP A 78 7.21 2.69 25.14
N TYR A 79 7.28 1.51 25.77
CA TYR A 79 6.52 0.34 25.34
C TYR A 79 5.01 0.58 25.43
N TYR A 80 4.51 1.06 26.58
CA TYR A 80 3.09 1.40 26.73
C TYR A 80 2.65 2.48 25.74
N ARG A 81 3.44 3.54 25.60
CA ARG A 81 3.19 4.63 24.64
C ARG A 81 3.11 4.11 23.20
N ASN A 82 4.03 3.24 22.81
CA ASN A 82 4.04 2.65 21.47
C ASN A 82 2.90 1.66 21.26
N LYS A 83 2.49 0.90 22.28
CA LYS A 83 1.31 0.03 22.22
C LYS A 83 0.05 0.86 21.97
N ILE A 84 -0.12 1.98 22.66
CA ILE A 84 -1.24 2.92 22.41
C ILE A 84 -1.21 3.41 20.96
N ILE A 85 -0.09 4.03 20.54
CA ILE A 85 0.03 4.67 19.22
C ILE A 85 -0.14 3.66 18.07
N GLN A 86 0.47 2.48 18.17
CA GLN A 86 0.57 1.56 17.03
C GLN A 86 -0.48 0.45 17.01
N GLU A 87 -1.19 0.23 18.12
CA GLU A 87 -2.11 -0.91 18.24
C GLU A 87 -3.48 -0.54 18.80
N LEU A 88 -3.59 0.46 19.66
CA LEU A 88 -4.88 0.77 20.27
C LEU A 88 -5.57 1.96 19.61
N VAL A 89 -4.78 2.91 19.08
CA VAL A 89 -5.24 4.10 18.34
C VAL A 89 -4.42 4.24 17.04
N PRO A 90 -4.55 3.29 16.09
CA PRO A 90 -3.66 3.21 14.93
C PRO A 90 -3.73 4.41 13.98
N ASP A 91 -4.84 5.15 13.95
CA ASP A 91 -4.95 6.41 13.18
C ASP A 91 -3.91 7.45 13.63
N MET A 92 -3.60 7.49 14.93
CA MET A 92 -2.56 8.34 15.48
C MET A 92 -1.18 8.03 14.89
N ALA A 93 -0.82 6.75 14.76
CA ALA A 93 0.44 6.35 14.13
C ALA A 93 0.51 6.82 12.66
N GLU A 94 -0.59 6.70 11.92
CA GLU A 94 -0.63 7.11 10.52
C GLU A 94 -0.37 8.61 10.35
N LYS A 95 -1.00 9.46 11.17
CA LYS A 95 -0.75 10.91 11.11
C LYS A 95 0.66 11.26 11.58
N MET A 96 1.21 10.54 12.55
CA MET A 96 2.59 10.71 13.01
C MET A 96 3.63 10.36 11.94
N ASP A 97 3.34 9.42 11.03
CA ASP A 97 4.23 9.11 9.90
C ASP A 97 4.34 10.29 8.92
N VAL A 98 3.24 11.03 8.74
CA VAL A 98 3.21 12.25 7.91
C VAL A 98 3.82 13.44 8.64
N ASN A 99 3.47 13.63 9.92
CA ASN A 99 3.95 14.72 10.75
C ASN A 99 4.50 14.21 12.09
N PRO A 100 5.82 13.97 12.19
CA PRO A 100 6.46 13.49 13.41
C PRO A 100 6.28 14.38 14.65
N LYS A 101 5.90 15.66 14.49
CA LYS A 101 5.67 16.60 15.61
C LYS A 101 4.45 16.25 16.43
N ILE A 102 3.49 15.47 15.89
CA ILE A 102 2.31 15.01 16.62
C ILE A 102 2.72 14.22 17.87
N PHE A 103 3.89 13.59 17.88
CA PHE A 103 4.46 12.90 19.05
C PHE A 103 4.52 13.75 20.34
N VAL A 104 4.47 15.08 20.25
CA VAL A 104 4.41 15.96 21.42
C VAL A 104 3.15 15.75 22.29
N VAL A 105 2.07 15.19 21.73
CA VAL A 105 0.82 14.91 22.48
C VAL A 105 0.87 13.59 23.27
N THR A 106 2.03 12.90 23.26
CA THR A 106 2.21 11.62 23.95
C THR A 106 3.37 11.71 24.94
N GLN A 107 3.06 12.12 26.17
CA GLN A 107 4.04 12.37 27.22
C GLN A 107 4.26 11.13 28.10
N ILE A 108 5.40 11.09 28.77
CA ILE A 108 5.74 10.05 29.76
C ILE A 108 6.34 10.71 30.99
N GLY A 109 6.13 10.13 32.16
CA GLY A 109 6.70 10.63 33.41
C GLY A 109 6.99 9.57 34.45
N VAL A 110 7.86 9.94 35.39
CA VAL A 110 8.19 9.16 36.58
C VAL A 110 7.95 10.00 37.83
N TYR A 111 7.40 9.37 38.85
CA TYR A 111 7.28 9.96 40.18
C TYR A 111 7.90 9.01 41.22
N ILE A 112 8.76 9.55 42.07
CA ILE A 112 9.44 8.78 43.14
C ILE A 112 9.16 9.44 44.48
N HIS A 113 8.40 8.77 45.33
CA HIS A 113 7.89 9.37 46.56
C HIS A 113 8.99 9.64 47.60
N ASP A 114 9.99 8.79 47.72
CA ASP A 114 11.02 8.95 48.76
C ASP A 114 12.09 10.02 48.44
N LEU A 115 12.09 10.59 47.24
CA LEU A 115 13.13 11.52 46.78
C LEU A 115 12.57 12.92 46.53
N GLY A 116 13.43 13.93 46.69
CA GLY A 116 13.12 15.30 46.28
C GLY A 116 13.15 15.46 44.76
N GLY A 117 12.35 16.36 44.21
CA GLY A 117 12.17 16.58 42.78
C GLY A 117 13.46 16.87 42.03
N GLU A 118 14.35 17.67 42.62
CA GLU A 118 15.67 17.99 42.05
C GLU A 118 16.52 16.71 41.88
N GLU A 119 16.52 15.82 42.88
CA GLU A 119 17.25 14.55 42.85
C GLU A 119 16.68 13.61 41.78
N VAL A 120 15.35 13.55 41.66
CA VAL A 120 14.70 12.78 40.59
C VAL A 120 15.07 13.34 39.22
N ARG A 121 15.02 14.66 39.01
CA ARG A 121 15.41 15.30 37.74
C ARG A 121 16.87 15.08 37.38
N GLU A 122 17.78 15.15 38.35
CA GLU A 122 19.22 14.84 38.14
C GLU A 122 19.39 13.39 37.66
N ARG A 123 18.66 12.44 38.27
CA ARG A 123 18.73 11.02 37.90
C ARG A 123 18.24 10.74 36.48
N TYR A 124 17.23 11.47 35.99
CA TYR A 124 16.66 11.30 34.65
C TYR A 124 17.17 12.35 33.65
N SER A 125 18.28 13.03 33.92
CA SER A 125 18.82 14.12 33.09
C SER A 125 19.13 13.73 31.65
N ASP A 126 19.45 12.44 31.40
CA ASP A 126 19.68 11.91 30.05
C ASP A 126 18.40 11.82 29.19
N TYR A 127 17.23 12.06 29.80
CA TYR A 127 15.92 11.95 29.17
C TYR A 127 15.11 13.25 29.32
N PRO A 128 15.51 14.35 28.63
CA PRO A 128 14.95 15.69 28.85
C PRO A 128 13.47 15.87 28.46
N TYR A 129 12.85 14.87 27.84
CA TYR A 129 11.43 14.87 27.47
C TYR A 129 10.56 13.97 28.38
N LEU A 130 11.17 13.38 29.41
CA LEU A 130 10.49 12.60 30.44
C LEU A 130 10.26 13.51 31.64
N ALA A 131 9.02 13.66 32.07
CA ALA A 131 8.71 14.43 33.28
C ALA A 131 9.16 13.64 34.51
N ALA A 132 9.78 14.31 35.47
CA ALA A 132 10.42 13.66 36.60
C ALA A 132 10.14 14.45 37.88
N GLY A 133 9.43 13.82 38.82
CA GLY A 133 8.97 14.48 40.04
C GLY A 133 9.18 13.69 41.33
N GLY A 134 9.38 14.43 42.42
CA GLY A 134 9.54 13.94 43.78
C GLY A 134 8.41 14.38 44.71
N TYR A 135 8.45 13.99 45.99
CA TYR A 135 7.37 14.32 46.94
C TYR A 135 7.16 15.82 47.18
N ASP A 136 8.22 16.62 47.09
CA ASP A 136 8.22 18.05 47.30
C ASP A 136 7.78 18.85 46.05
N ASP A 137 7.57 18.19 44.91
CA ASP A 137 6.93 18.79 43.73
C ASP A 137 5.39 18.70 43.80
N LEU A 138 4.80 18.02 44.80
CA LEU A 138 3.33 17.88 44.96
C LEU A 138 2.69 19.13 45.60
N ASP A 139 2.90 20.28 44.98
CA ASP A 139 2.25 21.56 45.32
C ASP A 139 1.79 22.33 44.07
N GLU A 140 1.09 23.45 44.26
CA GLU A 140 0.52 24.24 43.16
C GLU A 140 1.61 24.75 42.18
N VAL A 141 2.82 25.02 42.66
CA VAL A 141 3.94 25.52 41.85
C VAL A 141 4.59 24.37 41.06
N GLY A 142 4.71 23.19 41.68
CA GLY A 142 5.29 21.98 41.11
C GLY A 142 4.41 21.26 40.09
N LEU A 143 3.12 21.66 39.94
CA LEU A 143 2.21 21.06 38.95
C LEU A 143 2.79 21.08 37.53
N GLY A 144 3.55 22.11 37.15
CA GLY A 144 4.20 22.20 35.84
C GLY A 144 5.33 21.19 35.63
N GLU A 145 6.01 20.77 36.70
CA GLU A 145 7.07 19.75 36.67
C GLU A 145 6.48 18.34 36.63
N ILE A 146 5.37 18.12 37.35
CA ILE A 146 4.60 16.87 37.29
C ILE A 146 3.96 16.77 35.89
N LEU A 147 3.15 17.73 35.48
CA LEU A 147 2.40 17.71 34.21
C LEU A 147 2.84 18.85 33.25
N PRO A 148 3.95 18.67 32.50
CA PRO A 148 4.44 19.67 31.56
C PRO A 148 3.40 20.10 30.53
N GLY A 149 3.15 21.41 30.45
CA GLY A 149 2.18 21.99 29.51
C GLY A 149 0.73 22.00 30.01
N VAL A 150 0.51 21.76 31.31
CA VAL A 150 -0.81 21.93 31.96
C VAL A 150 -1.41 23.34 31.73
N GLU A 151 -0.57 24.36 31.61
CA GLU A 151 -0.92 25.78 31.39
C GLU A 151 -1.63 26.07 30.06
N TYR A 152 -1.35 25.28 29.01
CA TYR A 152 -1.95 25.51 27.70
C TYR A 152 -3.42 25.06 27.67
N THR A 153 -4.27 25.57 26.78
CA THR A 153 -5.67 25.11 26.72
C THR A 153 -5.87 23.96 25.74
N THR A 154 -5.20 24.02 24.58
CA THR A 154 -5.39 23.08 23.46
C THR A 154 -4.09 22.84 22.70
N SER A 155 -3.93 21.66 22.10
CA SER A 155 -2.87 21.32 21.16
C SER A 155 -3.42 21.27 19.74
N LYS A 156 -2.76 21.94 18.79
CA LYS A 156 -3.12 21.87 17.36
C LYS A 156 -2.87 20.50 16.72
N PHE A 157 -2.25 19.57 17.45
CA PHE A 157 -1.91 18.24 16.97
C PHE A 157 -2.82 17.15 17.55
N MET A 158 -3.58 17.44 18.61
CA MET A 158 -4.47 16.48 19.23
C MET A 158 -5.81 16.45 18.49
N GLU A 159 -6.41 15.28 18.39
CA GLU A 159 -7.74 15.06 17.82
C GLU A 159 -8.63 14.37 18.85
N SER A 160 -9.87 14.85 18.97
CA SER A 160 -10.84 14.36 19.96
C SER A 160 -11.14 12.87 19.82
N GLU A 161 -11.18 12.38 18.58
CA GLU A 161 -11.50 11.00 18.23
C GLU A 161 -10.46 10.03 18.79
N TRP A 162 -9.18 10.44 18.87
CA TRP A 162 -8.12 9.64 19.50
C TRP A 162 -8.32 9.52 21.01
N ALA A 163 -8.82 10.57 21.65
CA ALA A 163 -9.11 10.53 23.07
C ALA A 163 -10.31 9.62 23.37
N ASP A 164 -11.37 9.69 22.57
CA ASP A 164 -12.53 8.80 22.69
C ASP A 164 -12.14 7.34 22.49
N GLU A 165 -11.31 7.05 21.46
CA GLU A 165 -10.81 5.70 21.21
C GLU A 165 -9.94 5.20 22.37
N LEU A 166 -8.97 6.01 22.83
CA LEU A 166 -8.11 5.65 23.96
C LEU A 166 -8.91 5.46 25.26
N GLU A 167 -9.87 6.33 25.55
CA GLU A 167 -10.74 6.20 26.72
C GLU A 167 -11.53 4.89 26.69
N SER A 168 -12.00 4.45 25.52
CA SER A 168 -12.68 3.15 25.36
C SER A 168 -11.78 1.94 25.67
N TRP A 169 -10.46 2.12 25.68
CA TRP A 169 -9.50 1.12 26.13
C TRP A 169 -9.18 1.22 27.62
N LEU A 170 -9.06 2.44 28.14
CA LEU A 170 -8.74 2.70 29.55
C LEU A 170 -9.92 2.40 30.48
N LYS A 171 -11.13 2.66 29.99
CA LYS A 171 -12.41 2.33 30.64
C LYS A 171 -13.31 1.62 29.63
N PRO A 172 -13.10 0.31 29.41
CA PRO A 172 -13.89 -0.45 28.46
C PRO A 172 -15.39 -0.38 28.79
N PRO A 173 -16.25 -0.11 27.80
CA PRO A 173 -17.69 -0.06 28.05
C PRO A 173 -18.24 -1.46 28.36
N TYR A 174 -19.40 -1.53 29.00
CA TYR A 174 -20.14 -2.78 29.10
C TYR A 174 -20.65 -3.21 27.71
N HIS A 175 -20.33 -4.43 27.28
CA HIS A 175 -20.85 -4.96 26.02
C HIS A 175 -22.31 -5.41 26.22
N ARG A 176 -23.18 -4.96 25.30
CA ARG A 176 -24.58 -5.36 25.24
C ARG A 176 -24.83 -6.24 24.02
N GLU A 177 -25.70 -7.22 24.17
CA GLU A 177 -26.05 -8.17 23.12
C GLU A 177 -26.41 -7.45 21.82
N LYS A 178 -25.78 -7.87 20.72
CA LYS A 178 -26.12 -7.39 19.37
C LYS A 178 -26.72 -8.54 18.59
N ARG A 179 -27.97 -8.39 18.15
CA ARG A 179 -28.59 -9.33 17.21
C ARG A 179 -28.12 -8.99 15.81
N THR A 180 -27.44 -9.93 15.18
CA THR A 180 -27.02 -9.84 13.77
C THR A 180 -27.68 -10.96 12.98
N ASP A 181 -27.69 -10.86 11.65
CA ASP A 181 -28.20 -11.91 10.76
C ASP A 181 -27.30 -13.17 10.72
N LEU A 182 -26.25 -13.20 11.55
CA LEU A 182 -25.27 -14.27 11.59
C LEU A 182 -25.71 -15.37 12.57
N GLU A 183 -26.14 -16.51 12.03
CA GLU A 183 -26.50 -17.69 12.81
C GLU A 183 -25.42 -18.77 12.76
N LEU A 184 -25.00 -19.25 13.93
CA LEU A 184 -24.11 -20.41 14.03
C LEU A 184 -24.83 -21.70 13.63
N THR A 185 -24.13 -22.58 12.93
CA THR A 185 -24.62 -23.94 12.66
C THR A 185 -24.61 -24.79 13.94
N ASP A 186 -25.34 -25.90 13.97
CA ASP A 186 -25.43 -26.73 15.17
C ASP A 186 -24.08 -27.25 15.65
N GLU A 187 -23.19 -27.59 14.71
CA GLU A 187 -21.83 -28.01 15.03
C GLU A 187 -21.00 -26.83 15.57
N GLN A 188 -21.08 -25.64 14.95
CA GLN A 188 -20.41 -24.44 15.47
C GLN A 188 -20.92 -24.06 16.87
N LYS A 189 -22.24 -24.10 17.10
CA LYS A 189 -22.87 -23.89 18.42
C LYS A 189 -22.29 -24.87 19.43
N LYS A 190 -22.24 -26.16 19.11
CA LYS A 190 -21.69 -27.20 19.97
C LYS A 190 -20.21 -26.98 20.31
N ARG A 191 -19.39 -26.55 19.34
CA ARG A 191 -17.95 -26.31 19.53
C ARG A 191 -17.64 -24.98 20.23
N SER A 192 -18.53 -24.00 20.13
CA SER A 192 -18.38 -22.72 20.85
C SER A 192 -18.58 -22.82 22.35
N LYS A 193 -19.25 -23.88 22.85
CA LYS A 193 -19.55 -24.03 24.28
C LYS A 193 -18.28 -24.19 25.14
N PRO A 194 -18.04 -23.32 26.13
CA PRO A 194 -16.93 -23.40 27.07
C PRO A 194 -16.90 -24.71 27.85
N GLN A 195 -15.69 -25.24 28.08
CA GLN A 195 -15.46 -26.50 28.82
C GLN A 195 -14.02 -26.50 29.37
N PRO A 196 -13.83 -26.75 30.69
CA PRO A 196 -12.50 -26.90 31.28
C PRO A 196 -11.62 -27.94 30.58
N GLY A 197 -10.30 -27.74 30.68
CA GLY A 197 -9.28 -28.58 30.07
C GLY A 197 -8.88 -28.15 28.65
N HIS A 198 -7.89 -28.85 28.09
CA HIS A 198 -7.33 -28.52 26.78
C HIS A 198 -8.09 -29.25 25.66
N LYS A 199 -8.68 -28.47 24.76
CA LYS A 199 -9.47 -28.93 23.62
C LYS A 199 -8.86 -28.42 22.32
N ARG A 200 -9.10 -29.16 21.23
CA ARG A 200 -8.66 -28.81 19.89
C ARG A 200 -9.78 -28.94 18.88
N LEU A 201 -9.74 -28.15 17.81
CA LEU A 201 -10.69 -28.15 16.72
C LEU A 201 -9.95 -27.99 15.38
N ARG A 202 -10.28 -28.83 14.41
CA ARG A 202 -9.81 -28.68 13.03
C ARG A 202 -10.94 -28.21 12.14
N GLY A 203 -10.64 -27.44 11.10
CA GLY A 203 -11.62 -27.12 10.06
C GLY A 203 -10.94 -26.51 8.84
N SER A 204 -11.56 -26.64 7.67
CA SER A 204 -11.05 -26.05 6.43
C SER A 204 -11.24 -24.53 6.37
N ALA A 205 -10.67 -23.87 5.36
CA ALA A 205 -10.88 -22.45 5.10
C ALA A 205 -12.39 -22.15 4.97
N GLY A 206 -12.86 -21.06 5.56
CA GLY A 206 -14.27 -20.67 5.47
C GLY A 206 -15.27 -21.54 6.26
N SER A 207 -14.81 -22.46 7.13
CA SER A 207 -15.69 -23.30 7.97
C SER A 207 -16.22 -22.63 9.25
N GLY A 208 -15.79 -21.39 9.54
CA GLY A 208 -16.22 -20.63 10.72
C GLY A 208 -15.41 -20.91 11.99
N LYS A 209 -14.16 -21.34 11.87
CA LYS A 209 -13.21 -21.53 12.99
C LYS A 209 -13.09 -20.29 13.89
N THR A 210 -12.73 -19.15 13.32
CA THR A 210 -12.61 -17.86 14.01
C THR A 210 -13.92 -17.42 14.66
N LEU A 211 -15.06 -17.77 14.04
CA LEU A 211 -16.38 -17.49 14.58
C LEU A 211 -16.67 -18.30 15.86
N VAL A 212 -16.26 -19.58 15.88
CA VAL A 212 -16.32 -20.41 17.08
C VAL A 212 -15.44 -19.84 18.20
N VAL A 213 -14.23 -19.36 17.88
CA VAL A 213 -13.34 -18.70 18.85
C VAL A 213 -13.99 -17.45 19.45
N ALA A 214 -14.54 -16.57 18.61
CA ALA A 214 -15.18 -15.34 19.05
C ALA A 214 -16.42 -15.58 19.94
N TYR A 215 -17.31 -16.49 19.55
CA TYR A 215 -18.49 -16.82 20.37
C TYR A 215 -18.11 -17.48 21.69
N ARG A 216 -17.07 -18.32 21.71
CA ARG A 216 -16.55 -18.92 22.94
C ARG A 216 -15.95 -17.87 23.86
N ALA A 217 -15.20 -16.90 23.32
CA ALA A 217 -14.63 -15.79 24.09
C ALA A 217 -15.71 -14.95 24.76
N ALA A 218 -16.73 -14.54 23.99
CA ALA A 218 -17.85 -13.76 24.50
C ALA A 218 -18.66 -14.51 25.56
N GLN A 219 -18.89 -15.82 25.36
CA GLN A 219 -19.60 -16.63 26.35
C GLN A 219 -18.80 -16.79 27.65
N LEU A 220 -17.50 -17.05 27.58
CA LEU A 220 -16.62 -17.10 28.76
C LEU A 220 -16.60 -15.76 29.51
N ALA A 221 -16.50 -14.64 28.78
CA ALA A 221 -16.53 -13.31 29.37
C ALA A 221 -17.86 -13.00 30.06
N ALA A 222 -18.99 -13.44 29.47
CA ALA A 222 -20.33 -13.33 30.05
C ALA A 222 -20.51 -14.21 31.31
N GLU A 223 -19.76 -15.30 31.39
CA GLU A 223 -19.64 -16.14 32.60
C GLU A 223 -18.70 -15.51 33.67
N GLY A 224 -18.09 -14.34 33.39
CA GLY A 224 -17.20 -13.63 34.30
C GLY A 224 -15.74 -14.08 34.28
N HIS A 225 -15.33 -14.86 33.27
CA HIS A 225 -13.98 -15.39 33.15
C HIS A 225 -13.03 -14.46 32.41
N LYS A 226 -11.76 -14.40 32.85
CA LYS A 226 -10.67 -13.74 32.14
C LYS A 226 -10.21 -14.60 30.96
N VAL A 227 -10.39 -14.07 29.76
CA VAL A 227 -10.10 -14.77 28.50
C VAL A 227 -8.95 -14.09 27.77
N LEU A 228 -7.98 -14.88 27.33
CA LEU A 228 -6.94 -14.45 26.40
C LEU A 228 -7.22 -15.05 25.02
N VAL A 229 -7.48 -14.21 24.03
CA VAL A 229 -7.59 -14.59 22.63
C VAL A 229 -6.27 -14.29 21.93
N ILE A 230 -5.64 -15.35 21.44
CA ILE A 230 -4.28 -15.33 20.88
C ILE A 230 -4.30 -15.72 19.41
N THR A 231 -3.66 -14.90 18.58
CA THR A 231 -3.46 -15.14 17.14
C THR A 231 -1.97 -15.25 16.81
N TYR A 232 -1.62 -15.87 15.69
CA TYR A 232 -0.24 -15.79 15.18
C TYR A 232 0.03 -14.42 14.54
N ASN A 233 -0.88 -13.97 13.66
CA ASN A 233 -0.75 -12.70 12.95
C ASN A 233 -1.10 -11.49 13.83
N ARG A 234 -0.30 -10.42 13.74
CA ARG A 234 -0.45 -9.17 14.52
C ARG A 234 -1.80 -8.50 14.33
N THR A 235 -2.40 -8.62 13.16
CA THR A 235 -3.63 -7.89 12.78
C THR A 235 -4.90 -8.74 12.94
N LEU A 236 -4.81 -10.07 13.01
CA LEU A 236 -6.00 -10.91 13.01
C LEU A 236 -6.90 -10.68 14.24
N TRP A 237 -6.32 -10.37 15.38
CA TRP A 237 -7.09 -10.20 16.61
C TRP A 237 -8.08 -9.02 16.56
N TYR A 238 -7.83 -7.96 15.75
CA TYR A 238 -8.81 -6.88 15.54
C TYR A 238 -10.09 -7.40 14.87
N TYR A 239 -9.91 -8.28 13.89
CA TYR A 239 -11.03 -8.92 13.21
C TYR A 239 -11.82 -9.81 14.19
N ILE A 240 -11.14 -10.62 15.02
CA ILE A 240 -11.81 -11.43 16.05
C ILE A 240 -12.58 -10.55 17.04
N ARG A 241 -11.96 -9.46 17.53
CA ARG A 241 -12.63 -8.48 18.41
C ARG A 241 -13.90 -7.91 17.77
N SER A 242 -13.88 -7.61 16.47
CA SER A 242 -15.05 -7.14 15.75
C SER A 242 -16.19 -8.17 15.65
N ILE A 243 -15.85 -9.47 15.64
CA ILE A 243 -16.84 -10.56 15.69
C ILE A 243 -17.38 -10.70 17.11
N VAL A 244 -16.52 -10.64 18.12
CA VAL A 244 -16.91 -10.66 19.55
C VAL A 244 -17.92 -9.55 19.85
N ASP A 245 -17.68 -8.35 19.32
CA ASP A 245 -18.60 -7.21 19.46
C ASP A 245 -20.00 -7.45 18.85
N LYS A 246 -20.12 -8.35 17.88
CA LYS A 246 -21.39 -8.71 17.21
C LYS A 246 -22.12 -9.89 17.85
N THR A 247 -21.61 -10.42 18.97
CA THR A 247 -22.18 -11.59 19.62
C THR A 247 -23.43 -11.24 20.46
N PRO A 248 -24.33 -12.21 20.68
CA PRO A 248 -25.56 -12.02 21.46
C PRO A 248 -25.33 -12.25 22.96
N TYR A 249 -24.19 -11.81 23.51
CA TYR A 249 -23.86 -11.94 24.93
C TYR A 249 -23.72 -10.55 25.57
N ASN A 250 -23.89 -10.46 26.89
CA ASN A 250 -23.58 -9.27 27.66
C ASN A 250 -22.37 -9.57 28.55
N PHE A 251 -21.33 -8.74 28.51
CA PHE A 251 -20.09 -8.99 29.26
C PHE A 251 -19.25 -7.70 29.45
N GLU A 252 -18.30 -7.75 30.38
CA GLU A 252 -17.30 -6.70 30.54
C GLU A 252 -16.17 -6.88 29.54
N TRP A 253 -15.87 -5.86 28.73
CA TRP A 253 -14.75 -5.93 27.77
C TRP A 253 -13.40 -6.13 28.45
N SER A 254 -13.25 -5.71 29.72
CA SER A 254 -12.06 -5.94 30.54
C SER A 254 -11.77 -7.43 30.79
N ASN A 255 -12.76 -8.32 30.61
CA ASN A 255 -12.58 -9.76 30.73
C ASN A 255 -11.94 -10.41 29.50
N VAL A 256 -11.80 -9.70 28.38
CA VAL A 256 -11.23 -10.27 27.13
C VAL A 256 -10.00 -9.50 26.68
N THR A 257 -8.86 -10.17 26.72
CA THR A 257 -7.60 -9.66 26.18
C THR A 257 -7.35 -10.24 24.79
N PHE A 258 -7.00 -9.40 23.82
CA PHE A 258 -6.69 -9.79 22.45
C PHE A 258 -5.23 -9.51 22.13
N ARG A 259 -4.48 -10.53 21.70
CA ARG A 259 -3.07 -10.34 21.38
C ARG A 259 -2.60 -11.31 20.29
N HIS A 260 -1.51 -10.96 19.64
CA HIS A 260 -0.73 -11.96 18.90
C HIS A 260 0.34 -12.54 19.83
N PHE A 261 0.77 -13.78 19.60
CA PHE A 261 1.66 -14.52 20.52
C PHE A 261 2.94 -13.74 20.92
N HIS A 262 3.70 -13.24 19.94
CA HIS A 262 4.93 -12.49 20.23
C HIS A 262 4.65 -11.15 20.93
N GLY A 263 3.50 -10.53 20.67
CA GLY A 263 3.05 -9.32 21.36
C GLY A 263 2.75 -9.61 22.82
N PHE A 264 2.09 -10.73 23.10
CA PHE A 264 1.84 -11.18 24.47
C PHE A 264 3.15 -11.44 25.22
N CYS A 265 4.11 -12.14 24.61
CA CYS A 265 5.42 -12.33 25.23
C CYS A 265 6.09 -11.00 25.58
N ARG A 266 6.05 -10.01 24.68
CA ARG A 266 6.61 -8.67 24.91
C ARG A 266 5.85 -7.90 25.99
N ASP A 267 4.52 -8.04 26.07
CA ASP A 267 3.74 -7.46 27.16
C ASP A 267 4.23 -8.02 28.50
N ILE A 268 4.36 -9.35 28.61
CA ILE A 268 4.86 -10.00 29.84
C ILE A 268 6.29 -9.55 30.19
N LEU A 269 7.22 -9.50 29.23
CA LEU A 269 8.59 -9.02 29.50
C LEU A 269 8.60 -7.57 29.99
N ASN A 270 7.75 -6.72 29.42
CA ASN A 270 7.61 -5.33 29.84
C ASN A 270 7.05 -5.21 31.26
N GLU A 271 6.02 -5.99 31.58
CA GLU A 271 5.43 -6.06 32.92
C GLU A 271 6.42 -6.61 33.97
N LEU A 272 7.33 -7.49 33.55
CA LEU A 272 8.41 -8.03 34.38
C LEU A 272 9.66 -7.14 34.41
N MET A 273 9.67 -5.97 33.75
CA MET A 273 10.86 -5.10 33.65
C MET A 273 12.10 -5.83 33.14
N VAL A 274 11.92 -6.78 32.21
CA VAL A 274 13.02 -7.50 31.57
C VAL A 274 13.47 -6.70 30.34
N PRO A 275 14.75 -6.30 30.23
CA PRO A 275 15.25 -5.56 29.08
C PRO A 275 14.98 -6.32 27.77
N MET A 276 14.30 -5.65 26.84
CA MET A 276 14.09 -6.13 25.48
C MET A 276 15.12 -5.48 24.56
N ASP A 277 16.31 -6.07 24.46
CA ASP A 277 17.12 -5.86 23.27
C ASP A 277 16.45 -6.62 22.11
N ASP A 278 16.57 -6.13 20.88
CA ASP A 278 15.80 -6.55 19.70
C ASP A 278 16.09 -8.01 19.30
N ILE A 279 15.54 -8.98 20.06
CA ILE A 279 15.85 -10.40 19.96
C ILE A 279 14.62 -11.13 19.44
N ASN A 280 14.82 -11.97 18.42
CA ASN A 280 13.86 -12.91 17.85
C ASN A 280 13.46 -14.05 18.82
N ASP A 281 13.73 -13.93 20.12
CA ASP A 281 13.68 -15.02 21.12
C ASP A 281 12.83 -14.66 22.35
N ALA A 282 11.87 -13.73 22.20
CA ALA A 282 10.98 -13.32 23.27
C ALA A 282 10.28 -14.50 23.99
N PRO A 283 9.77 -15.55 23.31
CA PRO A 283 9.15 -16.69 23.99
C PRO A 283 10.10 -17.41 24.97
N PHE A 284 11.35 -17.64 24.58
CA PHE A 284 12.35 -18.28 25.44
C PHE A 284 12.67 -17.42 26.67
N ILE A 285 12.84 -16.12 26.48
CA ILE A 285 13.13 -15.18 27.57
C ILE A 285 11.96 -15.15 28.57
N VAL A 286 10.71 -15.18 28.09
CA VAL A 286 9.54 -15.28 28.98
C VAL A 286 9.58 -16.58 29.77
N ASP A 287 9.72 -17.74 29.12
CA ASP A 287 9.77 -19.04 29.80
C ASP A 287 10.87 -19.09 30.89
N TYR A 288 12.03 -18.49 30.62
CA TYR A 288 13.10 -18.36 31.61
C TYR A 288 12.72 -17.41 32.75
N SER A 289 12.16 -16.24 32.43
CA SER A 289 11.90 -15.15 33.39
C SER A 289 10.76 -15.43 34.36
N ILE A 290 9.79 -16.27 33.98
CA ILE A 290 8.61 -16.57 34.83
C ILE A 290 8.88 -17.64 35.90
N LYS A 291 9.95 -18.42 35.80
CA LYS A 291 10.22 -19.56 36.71
C LYS A 291 10.36 -19.15 38.17
N ASP A 292 10.96 -18.00 38.42
CA ASP A 292 11.27 -17.49 39.77
C ASP A 292 10.42 -16.27 40.17
N ARG A 293 9.28 -16.05 39.50
CA ARG A 293 8.44 -14.86 39.71
C ARG A 293 6.97 -15.23 39.91
N ASP A 294 6.28 -14.43 40.72
CA ASP A 294 4.83 -14.52 40.82
C ASP A 294 4.18 -13.90 39.57
N ILE A 295 3.46 -14.73 38.82
CA ILE A 295 2.75 -14.36 37.61
C ILE A 295 1.24 -14.46 37.75
N GLU A 296 0.71 -14.64 38.97
CA GLU A 296 -0.72 -14.91 39.19
C GLU A 296 -1.61 -13.80 38.60
N LYS A 297 -1.18 -12.54 38.72
CA LYS A 297 -1.89 -11.38 38.12
C LYS A 297 -2.01 -11.44 36.59
N PHE A 298 -1.16 -12.22 35.92
CA PHE A 298 -1.13 -12.36 34.46
C PHE A 298 -1.82 -13.63 33.96
N LYS A 299 -2.46 -14.41 34.84
CA LYS A 299 -3.14 -15.65 34.47
C LYS A 299 -4.58 -15.43 34.00
N PHE A 300 -5.03 -16.34 33.15
CA PHE A 300 -6.35 -16.34 32.53
C PHE A 300 -7.13 -17.60 32.91
N ASP A 301 -8.45 -17.48 32.97
CA ASP A 301 -9.36 -18.63 33.07
C ASP A 301 -9.34 -19.47 31.80
N SER A 302 -9.17 -18.81 30.65
CA SER A 302 -9.10 -19.49 29.38
C SER A 302 -8.19 -18.81 28.36
N ILE A 303 -7.49 -19.62 27.58
CA ILE A 303 -6.68 -19.18 26.43
C ILE A 303 -7.25 -19.81 25.16
N LEU A 304 -7.65 -18.97 24.21
CA LEU A 304 -8.20 -19.38 22.91
C LEU A 304 -7.19 -19.03 21.81
N ILE A 305 -6.72 -20.05 21.09
CA ILE A 305 -5.68 -19.91 20.06
C ILE A 305 -6.32 -20.14 18.69
N ASP A 306 -6.31 -19.10 17.86
CA ASP A 306 -6.65 -19.19 16.43
C ASP A 306 -5.36 -19.27 15.59
N GLU A 307 -5.46 -19.87 14.39
CA GLU A 307 -4.31 -20.17 13.52
C GLU A 307 -3.25 -21.07 14.18
N GLY A 308 -3.69 -22.03 15.00
CA GLY A 308 -2.82 -22.94 15.76
C GLY A 308 -1.87 -23.79 14.92
N GLN A 309 -2.12 -23.98 13.63
CA GLN A 309 -1.16 -24.65 12.74
C GLN A 309 0.19 -23.92 12.64
N ASP A 310 0.25 -22.64 12.98
CA ASP A 310 1.50 -21.85 12.93
C ASP A 310 2.32 -21.94 14.23
N TYR A 311 1.85 -22.72 15.21
CA TYR A 311 2.46 -22.82 16.54
C TYR A 311 3.40 -24.01 16.69
N GLU A 312 4.39 -23.82 17.55
CA GLU A 312 5.28 -24.85 18.03
C GLU A 312 4.84 -25.38 19.40
N TRP A 313 5.31 -26.58 19.76
CA TRP A 313 5.00 -27.19 21.05
C TRP A 313 5.42 -26.29 22.24
N ASP A 314 6.61 -25.68 22.16
CA ASP A 314 7.14 -24.81 23.22
C ASP A 314 6.22 -23.61 23.48
N TRP A 315 5.57 -23.08 22.45
CA TRP A 315 4.68 -21.93 22.58
C TRP A 315 3.35 -22.32 23.22
N TYR A 316 2.81 -23.49 22.87
CA TYR A 316 1.67 -24.06 23.59
C TYR A 316 2.01 -24.32 25.06
N HIS A 317 3.20 -24.86 25.33
CA HIS A 317 3.66 -25.12 26.69
C HIS A 317 3.76 -23.82 27.49
N LEU A 318 4.39 -22.79 26.92
CA LEU A 318 4.49 -21.46 27.52
C LEU A 318 3.10 -20.90 27.86
N LEU A 319 2.18 -20.85 26.89
CA LEU A 319 0.82 -20.34 27.13
C LEU A 319 0.09 -21.12 28.22
N SER A 320 0.29 -22.43 28.31
CA SER A 320 -0.36 -23.24 29.35
C SER A 320 0.06 -22.87 30.79
N GLN A 321 1.22 -22.21 30.98
CA GLN A 321 1.67 -21.72 32.28
C GLN A 321 0.89 -20.47 32.74
N PHE A 322 0.23 -19.77 31.82
CA PHE A 322 -0.62 -18.60 32.08
C PHE A 322 -2.10 -18.96 32.32
N LEU A 323 -2.43 -20.23 32.52
CA LEU A 323 -3.79 -20.65 32.91
C LEU A 323 -3.93 -20.71 34.43
N ASN A 324 -5.09 -20.27 34.93
CA ASN A 324 -5.48 -20.47 36.32
C ASN A 324 -6.13 -21.86 36.53
N GLY A 325 -6.76 -22.06 37.70
CA GLY A 325 -7.39 -23.33 38.06
C GLY A 325 -8.48 -23.88 37.12
N ARG A 326 -9.10 -23.06 36.26
CA ARG A 326 -10.06 -23.52 35.24
C ARG A 326 -9.38 -24.35 34.14
N ASP A 327 -8.09 -24.08 33.86
CA ASP A 327 -7.24 -24.84 32.94
C ASP A 327 -7.87 -25.03 31.54
N GLU A 328 -8.56 -24.01 31.02
CA GLU A 328 -9.26 -24.09 29.73
C GLU A 328 -8.43 -23.53 28.57
N LEU A 329 -7.96 -24.40 27.68
CA LEU A 329 -7.27 -24.01 26.44
C LEU A 329 -8.03 -24.54 25.22
N PHE A 330 -8.33 -23.66 24.27
CA PHE A 330 -9.00 -24.03 23.02
C PHE A 330 -8.11 -23.76 21.81
N PHE A 331 -7.68 -24.81 21.13
CA PHE A 331 -6.71 -24.73 20.04
C PHE A 331 -7.35 -25.01 18.67
N VAL A 332 -7.37 -24.02 17.78
CA VAL A 332 -8.06 -24.10 16.49
C VAL A 332 -7.06 -24.09 15.35
N CYS A 333 -7.18 -25.02 14.41
CA CYS A 333 -6.13 -25.30 13.41
C CYS A 333 -6.71 -25.59 12.02
N ASP A 334 -5.99 -25.15 10.98
CA ASP A 334 -6.19 -25.53 9.58
C ASP A 334 -4.86 -25.95 8.93
N LYS A 335 -4.66 -27.25 8.76
CA LYS A 335 -3.41 -27.79 8.25
C LYS A 335 -3.09 -27.39 6.82
N LYS A 336 -4.10 -27.24 5.97
CA LYS A 336 -3.93 -26.83 4.57
C LYS A 336 -3.36 -25.41 4.45
N GLN A 337 -3.39 -24.66 5.55
CA GLN A 337 -2.88 -23.29 5.65
C GLN A 337 -1.62 -23.19 6.50
N ASN A 338 -0.87 -24.28 6.70
CA ASN A 338 0.41 -24.26 7.41
C ASN A 338 1.51 -23.62 6.55
N VAL A 339 1.41 -22.32 6.29
CA VAL A 339 2.32 -21.57 5.38
C VAL A 339 3.75 -21.47 5.91
N TYR A 340 3.97 -21.66 7.22
CA TYR A 340 5.28 -21.62 7.87
C TYR A 340 5.93 -22.99 8.04
N ASP A 341 5.34 -24.04 7.44
CA ASP A 341 5.85 -25.41 7.46
C ASP A 341 6.19 -25.95 8.87
N ARG A 342 5.31 -25.67 9.84
CA ARG A 342 5.50 -26.12 11.22
C ARG A 342 5.29 -27.62 11.38
N GLU A 343 6.04 -28.24 12.29
CA GLU A 343 5.81 -29.63 12.69
C GLU A 343 4.49 -29.74 13.48
N LEU A 344 3.57 -30.58 13.00
CA LEU A 344 2.25 -30.78 13.62
C LEU A 344 2.12 -32.11 14.39
N ASN A 345 3.17 -32.92 14.47
CA ASN A 345 3.13 -34.22 15.17
C ASN A 345 2.68 -34.08 16.64
N TRP A 346 3.12 -33.02 17.33
CA TRP A 346 2.76 -32.75 18.72
C TRP A 346 1.25 -32.52 18.93
N ILE A 347 0.52 -32.06 17.90
CA ILE A 347 -0.94 -31.95 17.90
C ILE A 347 -1.64 -33.13 17.20
N ASP A 348 -0.99 -33.92 16.35
CA ASP A 348 -1.68 -34.97 15.60
C ASP A 348 -1.70 -36.31 16.33
N ASN A 349 -0.57 -37.01 16.23
CA ASN A 349 -0.35 -38.33 16.79
C ASN A 349 0.30 -38.25 18.19
N MET A 350 0.70 -37.03 18.60
CA MET A 350 1.42 -36.67 19.81
C MET A 350 2.79 -37.31 19.95
N GLY A 351 3.07 -38.49 19.37
CA GLY A 351 4.39 -39.12 19.39
C GLY A 351 5.09 -39.04 20.74
N ASP A 352 6.30 -38.47 20.73
CA ASP A 352 7.15 -38.23 21.92
C ASP A 352 6.63 -37.11 22.85
N PHE A 353 5.60 -36.39 22.44
CA PHE A 353 4.86 -35.38 23.22
C PHE A 353 3.68 -35.98 24.00
N LYS A 354 3.42 -37.29 23.88
CA LYS A 354 2.37 -37.96 24.66
C LYS A 354 2.64 -37.79 26.17
N GLY A 355 1.69 -37.19 26.88
CA GLY A 355 1.84 -36.85 28.30
C GLY A 355 2.48 -35.48 28.56
N LYS A 356 3.10 -34.85 27.55
CA LYS A 356 3.53 -33.44 27.59
C LYS A 356 2.42 -32.48 27.15
N VAL A 357 1.55 -32.92 26.25
CA VAL A 357 0.33 -32.19 25.84
C VAL A 357 -0.90 -32.74 26.57
N LYS A 358 -1.86 -31.87 26.88
CA LYS A 358 -3.09 -32.24 27.62
C LYS A 358 -4.29 -32.57 26.71
N PHE A 359 -4.13 -32.52 25.39
CA PHE A 359 -5.21 -32.85 24.44
C PHE A 359 -5.63 -34.33 24.56
N ARG A 360 -6.93 -34.63 24.36
CA ARG A 360 -7.47 -35.99 24.46
C ARG A 360 -8.46 -36.30 23.33
N GLY A 361 -8.48 -37.56 22.91
CA GLY A 361 -9.47 -38.10 21.97
C GLY A 361 -9.20 -37.76 20.50
N LYS A 362 -10.15 -38.17 19.65
CA LYS A 362 -10.17 -37.87 18.22
C LYS A 362 -10.38 -36.38 17.99
N TRP A 363 -9.85 -35.86 16.87
CA TRP A 363 -10.07 -34.48 16.46
C TRP A 363 -11.56 -34.21 16.19
N PRO A 364 -12.14 -33.19 16.83
CA PRO A 364 -13.33 -32.53 16.34
C PRO A 364 -13.04 -31.81 15.02
N GLU A 365 -13.97 -31.87 14.07
CA GLU A 365 -13.80 -31.28 12.74
C GLU A 365 -15.01 -30.42 12.34
N LEU A 366 -14.74 -29.30 11.66
CA LEU A 366 -15.73 -28.51 10.92
C LEU A 366 -15.52 -28.75 9.41
N ASN A 367 -16.43 -29.51 8.80
CA ASN A 367 -16.26 -30.01 7.43
C ASN A 367 -17.04 -29.21 6.38
N THR A 368 -17.93 -28.32 6.82
CA THR A 368 -18.74 -27.47 5.93
C THR A 368 -18.07 -26.12 5.70
N VAL A 369 -17.93 -25.72 4.43
CA VAL A 369 -17.45 -24.39 4.03
C VAL A 369 -18.66 -23.49 3.75
N TYR A 370 -18.80 -22.40 4.51
CA TYR A 370 -19.94 -21.49 4.40
C TYR A 370 -19.61 -20.19 3.65
N ARG A 371 -18.33 -19.91 3.47
CA ARG A 371 -17.83 -18.56 3.20
C ARG A 371 -17.24 -18.34 1.80
N LEU A 372 -16.76 -19.41 1.17
CA LEU A 372 -16.09 -19.36 -0.13
C LEU A 372 -17.10 -19.64 -1.25
N PRO A 373 -17.16 -18.84 -2.33
CA PRO A 373 -18.03 -19.12 -3.47
C PRO A 373 -17.78 -20.50 -4.06
N LYS A 374 -18.86 -21.17 -4.51
CA LYS A 374 -18.83 -22.58 -4.92
C LYS A 374 -17.79 -22.88 -6.00
N GLU A 375 -17.72 -22.07 -7.04
CA GLU A 375 -16.77 -22.23 -8.15
C GLU A 375 -15.32 -22.13 -7.65
N ILE A 376 -15.00 -21.08 -6.90
CA ILE A 376 -13.66 -20.85 -6.33
C ILE A 376 -13.28 -21.97 -5.37
N ALA A 377 -14.25 -22.49 -4.62
CA ALA A 377 -14.07 -23.60 -3.70
C ALA A 377 -13.74 -24.91 -4.44
N GLN A 378 -14.39 -25.18 -5.57
CA GLN A 378 -14.09 -26.32 -6.44
C GLN A 378 -12.69 -26.21 -7.05
N VAL A 379 -12.31 -25.03 -7.56
CA VAL A 379 -10.97 -24.80 -8.12
C VAL A 379 -9.88 -24.94 -7.05
N SER A 380 -10.09 -24.37 -5.86
CA SER A 380 -9.16 -24.47 -4.73
C SER A 380 -8.97 -25.92 -4.26
N ASN A 381 -10.02 -26.75 -4.33
CA ASN A 381 -9.92 -28.17 -4.01
C ASN A 381 -9.11 -28.94 -5.06
N ARG A 382 -9.38 -28.70 -6.35
CA ARG A 382 -8.62 -29.29 -7.45
C ARG A 382 -7.13 -28.96 -7.33
N PHE A 383 -6.81 -27.68 -7.10
CA PHE A 383 -5.44 -27.23 -6.85
C PHE A 383 -4.81 -27.99 -5.66
N SER A 384 -5.53 -28.12 -4.54
CA SER A 384 -5.06 -28.84 -3.36
C SER A 384 -4.79 -30.33 -3.62
N GLU A 385 -5.59 -30.98 -4.46
CA GLU A 385 -5.42 -32.40 -4.82
C GLU A 385 -4.24 -32.60 -5.78
N GLU A 386 -4.14 -31.77 -6.81
CA GLU A 386 -3.11 -31.85 -7.85
C GLU A 386 -1.71 -31.59 -7.31
N TYR A 387 -1.56 -30.62 -6.41
CA TYR A 387 -0.28 -30.24 -5.82
C TYR A 387 -0.02 -30.91 -4.46
N GLY A 388 -0.79 -31.93 -4.08
CA GLY A 388 -0.47 -32.84 -2.97
C GLY A 388 -0.55 -32.23 -1.55
N LEU A 389 -1.40 -31.22 -1.34
CA LEU A 389 -1.62 -30.63 -0.01
C LEU A 389 -2.37 -31.59 0.94
N ASP A 390 -2.23 -31.39 2.27
CA ASP A 390 -2.79 -32.27 3.32
C ASP A 390 -4.28 -32.56 3.12
N GLN A 391 -4.67 -33.83 2.94
CA GLN A 391 -6.05 -34.25 2.71
C GLN A 391 -6.78 -34.67 4.00
N SER A 392 -6.29 -34.30 5.19
CA SER A 392 -6.83 -34.82 6.46
C SER A 392 -8.25 -34.36 6.79
N VAL A 393 -8.77 -33.35 6.08
CA VAL A 393 -10.17 -32.89 6.18
C VAL A 393 -10.81 -32.99 4.80
N HIS A 394 -11.76 -33.92 4.65
CA HIS A 394 -12.63 -34.00 3.46
C HIS A 394 -13.68 -32.88 3.52
N MET A 395 -13.63 -31.98 2.55
CA MET A 395 -14.49 -30.81 2.49
C MET A 395 -15.82 -31.14 1.82
N ASP A 396 -16.93 -30.77 2.45
CA ASP A 396 -18.25 -30.85 1.83
C ASP A 396 -18.62 -29.48 1.22
N PHE A 397 -18.24 -29.28 -0.03
CA PHE A 397 -18.58 -28.08 -0.81
C PHE A 397 -20.01 -28.09 -1.36
N SER A 398 -20.75 -29.20 -1.23
CA SER A 398 -22.15 -29.25 -1.67
C SER A 398 -23.04 -28.29 -0.86
N GLN A 399 -22.60 -27.94 0.35
CA GLN A 399 -23.25 -27.01 1.28
C GLN A 399 -22.78 -25.55 1.15
N ALA A 400 -21.92 -25.20 0.17
CA ALA A 400 -21.48 -23.81 -0.10
C ALA A 400 -22.59 -22.88 -0.65
N THR A 401 -23.84 -23.36 -0.67
CA THR A 401 -25.06 -22.75 -1.23
C THR A 401 -25.62 -21.57 -0.43
N LEU A 402 -24.99 -21.17 0.68
CA LEU A 402 -25.46 -20.06 1.52
C LEU A 402 -24.98 -18.67 1.04
N LEU A 403 -23.97 -18.60 0.18
CA LEU A 403 -23.50 -17.36 -0.44
C LEU A 403 -23.80 -17.37 -1.94
N LYS A 404 -24.03 -16.18 -2.51
CA LYS A 404 -24.26 -15.98 -3.95
C LYS A 404 -23.12 -16.63 -4.75
N ASP A 405 -23.44 -17.22 -5.91
CA ASP A 405 -22.41 -17.67 -6.85
C ASP A 405 -21.40 -16.53 -7.10
N SER A 406 -20.11 -16.86 -7.17
CA SER A 406 -19.06 -15.90 -7.53
C SER A 406 -19.45 -15.22 -8.83
N LYS A 407 -19.26 -13.91 -8.93
CA LYS A 407 -19.49 -13.23 -10.22
C LYS A 407 -18.34 -13.47 -11.18
N ILE A 408 -17.12 -13.53 -10.66
CA ILE A 408 -15.90 -13.73 -11.46
C ILE A 408 -14.91 -14.63 -10.71
N PHE A 409 -14.45 -15.67 -11.41
CA PHE A 409 -13.17 -16.34 -11.19
C PHE A 409 -12.35 -16.23 -12.49
N GLN A 410 -11.09 -15.79 -12.39
CA GLN A 410 -10.15 -15.76 -13.52
C GLN A 410 -8.78 -16.25 -13.09
N TRP A 411 -8.15 -17.07 -13.94
CA TRP A 411 -6.75 -17.45 -13.82
C TRP A 411 -6.02 -17.05 -15.09
N ARG A 412 -5.03 -16.17 -14.97
CA ARG A 412 -4.26 -15.62 -16.09
C ARG A 412 -2.80 -15.98 -15.94
N ASN A 413 -2.22 -16.71 -16.88
CA ASN A 413 -0.77 -16.87 -16.91
C ASN A 413 -0.16 -15.59 -17.51
N ILE A 414 0.70 -14.92 -16.74
CA ILE A 414 1.28 -13.63 -17.09
C ILE A 414 2.81 -13.68 -17.14
N GLN A 415 3.40 -12.69 -17.81
CA GLN A 415 4.85 -12.48 -17.79
C GLN A 415 5.19 -11.44 -16.74
N MET A 416 6.12 -11.76 -15.82
CA MET A 416 6.47 -10.87 -14.71
C MET A 416 7.00 -9.50 -15.17
N GLY A 417 7.45 -9.36 -16.42
CA GLY A 417 7.81 -8.05 -16.98
C GLY A 417 6.65 -7.05 -17.11
N ASN A 418 5.39 -7.52 -17.10
CA ASN A 418 4.17 -6.71 -17.31
C ASN A 418 3.22 -6.67 -16.10
N TRP A 419 3.61 -7.28 -14.98
CA TRP A 419 2.73 -7.56 -13.85
C TRP A 419 1.94 -6.36 -13.30
N LEU A 420 2.50 -5.14 -13.31
CA LEU A 420 1.79 -3.92 -12.90
C LEU A 420 0.59 -3.61 -13.80
N SER A 421 0.75 -3.83 -15.11
CA SER A 421 -0.33 -3.67 -16.09
C SER A 421 -1.39 -4.75 -15.89
N ASP A 422 -0.97 -6.00 -15.71
CA ASP A 422 -1.88 -7.11 -15.48
C ASP A 422 -2.71 -6.92 -14.18
N VAL A 423 -2.06 -6.43 -13.11
CA VAL A 423 -2.74 -6.07 -11.86
C VAL A 423 -3.71 -4.90 -12.07
N MET A 424 -3.33 -3.90 -12.87
CA MET A 424 -4.22 -2.77 -13.17
C MET A 424 -5.44 -3.21 -13.97
N GLU A 425 -5.25 -4.09 -14.95
CA GLU A 425 -6.35 -4.66 -15.72
C GLU A 425 -7.29 -5.46 -14.82
N ALA A 426 -6.75 -6.34 -13.96
CA ALA A 426 -7.51 -7.08 -12.98
C ALA A 426 -8.30 -6.14 -12.03
N TYR A 427 -7.66 -5.07 -11.56
CA TYR A 427 -8.31 -4.04 -10.74
C TYR A 427 -9.47 -3.38 -11.50
N ASN A 428 -9.26 -2.99 -12.74
CA ASN A 428 -10.29 -2.40 -13.59
C ASN A 428 -11.45 -3.38 -13.87
N THR A 429 -11.17 -4.66 -14.07
CA THR A 429 -12.19 -5.71 -14.21
C THR A 429 -13.09 -5.75 -12.98
N ILE A 430 -12.52 -5.74 -11.77
CA ILE A 430 -13.30 -5.66 -10.52
C ILE A 430 -14.08 -4.34 -10.43
N LYS A 431 -13.52 -3.20 -10.82
CA LYS A 431 -14.24 -1.92 -10.83
C LYS A 431 -15.43 -1.91 -11.81
N LYS A 432 -15.28 -2.52 -12.99
CA LYS A 432 -16.36 -2.67 -14.00
C LYS A 432 -17.55 -3.50 -13.48
N LEU A 433 -17.35 -4.40 -12.52
CA LEU A 433 -18.43 -5.10 -11.83
C LEU A 433 -19.29 -4.22 -10.90
N GLY A 434 -18.94 -2.93 -10.76
CA GLY A 434 -19.68 -1.97 -9.95
C GLY A 434 -19.17 -1.84 -8.50
N VAL A 435 -17.99 -2.38 -8.18
CA VAL A 435 -17.36 -2.21 -6.86
C VAL A 435 -16.90 -0.76 -6.70
N LYS A 436 -17.65 0.03 -5.93
CA LYS A 436 -17.35 1.47 -5.73
C LYS A 436 -16.30 1.70 -4.65
N ASP A 437 -16.40 0.99 -3.53
CA ASP A 437 -15.50 1.11 -2.39
C ASP A 437 -14.24 0.27 -2.59
N ASN A 438 -13.07 0.93 -2.64
CA ASN A 438 -11.80 0.24 -2.86
C ASN A 438 -11.37 -0.62 -1.66
N SER A 439 -11.92 -0.37 -0.47
CA SER A 439 -11.63 -1.18 0.73
C SER A 439 -12.24 -2.58 0.69
N GLU A 440 -13.10 -2.87 -0.30
CA GLU A 440 -13.60 -4.19 -0.63
C GLU A 440 -12.63 -5.00 -1.52
N ILE A 441 -11.56 -4.38 -2.00
CA ILE A 441 -10.54 -4.98 -2.88
C ILE A 441 -9.24 -5.15 -2.10
N VAL A 442 -8.66 -6.34 -2.19
CA VAL A 442 -7.29 -6.59 -1.73
C VAL A 442 -6.44 -7.12 -2.88
N ILE A 443 -5.21 -6.60 -2.97
CA ILE A 443 -4.17 -7.12 -3.85
C ILE A 443 -3.12 -7.83 -3.01
N LEU A 444 -2.96 -9.13 -3.25
CA LEU A 444 -2.01 -10.00 -2.57
C LEU A 444 -0.75 -10.17 -3.42
N VAL A 445 0.38 -9.72 -2.88
CA VAL A 445 1.69 -9.76 -3.54
C VAL A 445 2.62 -10.75 -2.83
N PRO A 446 3.67 -11.25 -3.50
CA PRO A 446 4.55 -12.25 -2.90
C PRO A 446 5.47 -11.69 -1.80
N LYS A 447 6.00 -10.48 -1.99
CA LYS A 447 7.04 -9.90 -1.11
C LYS A 447 6.78 -8.41 -0.82
N ASN A 448 7.40 -7.90 0.25
CA ASN A 448 7.25 -6.50 0.64
C ASN A 448 7.75 -5.53 -0.46
N SER A 449 8.82 -5.87 -1.19
CA SER A 449 9.37 -5.02 -2.26
C SER A 449 8.36 -4.83 -3.40
N THR A 450 7.77 -5.92 -3.89
CA THR A 450 6.68 -5.90 -4.88
C THR A 450 5.49 -5.09 -4.35
N GLY A 451 5.19 -5.19 -3.06
CA GLY A 451 4.14 -4.41 -2.42
C GLY A 451 4.41 -2.90 -2.40
N ILE A 452 5.65 -2.49 -2.13
CA ILE A 452 6.05 -1.08 -2.15
C ILE A 452 5.92 -0.50 -3.56
N GLU A 453 6.45 -1.21 -4.55
CA GLU A 453 6.34 -0.82 -5.96
C GLU A 453 4.87 -0.66 -6.39
N LEU A 454 4.00 -1.58 -5.98
CA LEU A 454 2.58 -1.51 -6.28
C LEU A 454 1.86 -0.35 -5.57
N VAL A 455 2.24 -0.05 -4.32
CA VAL A 455 1.70 1.09 -3.58
C VAL A 455 2.07 2.39 -4.28
N GLU A 456 3.31 2.55 -4.72
CA GLU A 456 3.75 3.72 -5.48
C GLU A 456 3.01 3.84 -6.81
N PHE A 457 2.81 2.72 -7.51
CA PHE A 457 2.03 2.64 -8.74
C PHE A 457 0.60 3.18 -8.56
N PHE A 458 -0.16 2.66 -7.59
CA PHE A 458 -1.54 3.11 -7.34
C PHE A 458 -1.63 4.55 -6.79
N LYS A 459 -0.69 4.96 -5.94
CA LYS A 459 -0.62 6.36 -5.47
C LYS A 459 -0.37 7.33 -6.62
N GLY A 460 0.47 6.95 -7.59
CA GLY A 460 0.71 7.72 -8.81
C GLY A 460 -0.55 7.92 -9.68
N MET A 461 -1.57 7.07 -9.48
CA MET A 461 -2.87 7.14 -10.14
C MET A 461 -3.93 7.88 -9.30
N GLY A 462 -3.56 8.41 -8.13
CA GLY A 462 -4.51 9.05 -7.21
C GLY A 462 -5.43 8.06 -6.47
N VAL A 463 -5.06 6.78 -6.41
CA VAL A 463 -5.78 5.77 -5.62
C VAL A 463 -5.13 5.69 -4.23
N ASP A 464 -5.90 5.98 -3.19
CA ASP A 464 -5.44 5.82 -1.82
C ASP A 464 -5.31 4.33 -1.46
N VAL A 465 -4.20 4.00 -0.80
CA VAL A 465 -3.82 2.62 -0.47
C VAL A 465 -3.56 2.46 1.02
N ASP A 466 -4.15 1.40 1.59
CA ASP A 466 -3.86 0.88 2.93
C ASP A 466 -2.89 -0.32 2.81
N HIS A 467 -1.73 -0.24 3.47
CA HIS A 467 -0.69 -1.27 3.38
C HIS A 467 0.15 -1.38 4.65
N VAL A 468 0.75 -2.55 4.84
CA VAL A 468 1.58 -2.93 6.01
C VAL A 468 3.05 -3.15 5.64
N PHE A 469 3.49 -2.57 4.53
CA PHE A 469 4.89 -2.62 4.08
C PHE A 469 5.74 -1.58 4.82
N VAL A 470 6.95 -1.96 5.22
CA VAL A 470 7.87 -1.11 5.97
C VAL A 470 9.06 -0.77 5.07
N GLU A 471 9.30 0.53 4.88
CA GLU A 471 10.57 1.03 4.32
C GLU A 471 11.52 1.48 5.43
N GLY A 472 12.74 0.93 5.45
CA GLY A 472 13.83 1.34 6.33
C GLY A 472 13.63 1.06 7.83
N LYS A 473 14.46 1.68 8.68
CA LYS A 473 14.44 1.57 10.16
C LYS A 473 13.35 2.43 10.83
N LYS A 474 12.29 2.83 10.12
CA LYS A 474 11.20 3.62 10.72
C LYS A 474 10.27 2.68 11.49
N TRP A 475 10.50 2.62 12.80
CA TRP A 475 9.74 1.81 13.77
C TRP A 475 8.23 2.12 13.83
N ARG A 476 7.79 3.23 13.24
CA ARG A 476 6.40 3.76 13.25
C ARG A 476 5.48 3.17 12.17
N ASN A 477 6.04 2.50 11.16
CA ASN A 477 5.30 2.01 9.98
C ASN A 477 4.50 0.69 10.19
N LYS A 478 4.33 0.20 11.43
CA LYS A 478 3.63 -1.08 11.66
C LYS A 478 2.11 -0.86 11.74
N LYS A 479 1.51 -0.58 10.58
CA LYS A 479 0.09 -0.31 10.40
C LYS A 479 -0.78 -1.57 10.58
N THR A 480 -2.04 -1.35 10.90
CA THR A 480 -3.11 -2.38 10.97
C THR A 480 -4.11 -2.13 9.85
N PHE A 481 -4.64 -3.18 9.22
CA PHE A 481 -5.70 -3.02 8.23
C PHE A 481 -6.95 -2.45 8.90
N VAL A 482 -7.39 -1.28 8.45
CA VAL A 482 -8.64 -0.66 8.94
C VAL A 482 -9.75 -0.99 7.95
N SER A 483 -10.85 -1.53 8.48
CA SER A 483 -12.03 -1.82 7.66
C SER A 483 -12.81 -0.55 7.35
N GLY A 484 -13.25 -0.38 6.10
CA GLY A 484 -14.16 0.71 5.71
C GLY A 484 -13.53 2.10 5.57
N ASN A 485 -12.21 2.21 5.44
CA ASN A 485 -11.51 3.48 5.22
C ASN A 485 -11.57 3.98 3.75
N GLY A 486 -12.24 3.26 2.84
CA GLY A 486 -12.33 3.60 1.42
C GLY A 486 -11.07 3.33 0.60
N ARG A 487 -9.97 2.86 1.22
CA ARG A 487 -8.66 2.70 0.58
C ARG A 487 -8.44 1.28 0.06
N LEU A 488 -7.77 1.16 -1.07
CA LEU A 488 -7.37 -0.13 -1.66
C LEU A 488 -6.39 -0.85 -0.72
N ARG A 489 -6.61 -2.14 -0.41
CA ARG A 489 -5.68 -2.87 0.47
C ARG A 489 -4.61 -3.59 -0.34
N ILE A 490 -3.35 -3.46 0.08
CA ILE A 490 -2.23 -4.20 -0.51
C ILE A 490 -1.43 -4.87 0.60
N SER A 491 -1.21 -6.19 0.46
CA SER A 491 -0.53 -7.00 1.48
C SER A 491 0.29 -8.11 0.86
N THR A 492 1.28 -8.62 1.61
CA THR A 492 1.79 -9.97 1.30
C THR A 492 0.78 -11.03 1.68
N ILE A 493 0.81 -12.18 1.02
CA ILE A 493 -0.05 -13.34 1.33
C ILE A 493 0.11 -13.74 2.81
N HIS A 494 1.35 -13.84 3.30
CA HIS A 494 1.64 -14.17 4.70
C HIS A 494 0.97 -13.22 5.69
N LYS A 495 1.06 -11.90 5.46
CA LYS A 495 0.50 -10.89 6.37
C LYS A 495 -1.03 -10.79 6.28
N PHE A 496 -1.62 -11.21 5.17
CA PHE A 496 -3.07 -11.24 4.98
C PHE A 496 -3.70 -12.56 5.43
N LYS A 497 -2.92 -13.56 5.84
CA LYS A 497 -3.46 -14.82 6.37
C LYS A 497 -4.39 -14.54 7.56
N GLY A 498 -5.53 -15.23 7.59
CA GLY A 498 -6.60 -15.02 8.55
C GLY A 498 -7.56 -13.87 8.22
N TRP A 499 -7.19 -12.95 7.31
CA TRP A 499 -8.09 -11.91 6.78
C TRP A 499 -8.79 -12.36 5.52
N GLU A 500 -9.86 -11.65 5.16
CA GLU A 500 -10.68 -11.92 3.98
C GLU A 500 -11.12 -10.61 3.33
N ALA A 501 -11.43 -10.69 2.04
CA ALA A 501 -11.95 -9.56 1.26
C ALA A 501 -12.99 -10.06 0.25
N LYS A 502 -13.92 -9.19 -0.16
CA LYS A 502 -14.89 -9.52 -1.20
C LYS A 502 -14.20 -9.80 -2.53
N ASN A 503 -13.24 -8.96 -2.89
CA ASN A 503 -12.53 -9.06 -4.16
C ASN A 503 -11.05 -9.25 -3.89
N VAL A 504 -10.49 -10.36 -4.37
CA VAL A 504 -9.08 -10.70 -4.21
C VAL A 504 -8.42 -10.74 -5.58
N ILE A 505 -7.34 -9.99 -5.73
CA ILE A 505 -6.41 -10.09 -6.86
C ILE A 505 -5.10 -10.62 -6.27
N MET A 506 -4.57 -11.72 -6.81
CA MET A 506 -3.32 -12.28 -6.29
C MET A 506 -2.27 -12.44 -7.38
N LEU A 507 -1.02 -12.11 -7.05
CA LEU A 507 0.13 -12.26 -7.92
C LEU A 507 1.01 -13.42 -7.44
N VAL A 508 1.19 -14.41 -8.31
CA VAL A 508 2.13 -15.51 -8.11
C VAL A 508 3.43 -15.19 -8.87
N PRO A 509 4.60 -15.11 -8.21
CA PRO A 509 5.84 -14.69 -8.86
C PRO A 509 6.48 -15.80 -9.69
N THR A 510 7.35 -15.43 -10.64
CA THR A 510 8.20 -16.37 -11.39
C THR A 510 9.06 -17.22 -10.47
N ASP A 511 9.81 -16.58 -9.58
CA ASP A 511 10.68 -17.25 -8.62
C ASP A 511 10.18 -17.09 -7.19
N TRP A 512 9.96 -18.22 -6.53
CA TRP A 512 9.71 -18.27 -5.09
C TRP A 512 11.00 -18.61 -4.34
N ALA A 513 11.74 -17.57 -3.96
CA ALA A 513 12.98 -17.72 -3.17
C ALA A 513 12.74 -17.99 -1.65
N GLY A 514 11.52 -18.39 -1.25
CA GLY A 514 11.14 -18.66 0.14
C GLY A 514 11.04 -20.16 0.46
N ASP A 515 10.44 -20.49 1.61
CA ASP A 515 10.21 -21.87 2.09
C ASP A 515 9.61 -22.78 0.99
N GLU A 516 9.84 -24.10 1.08
CA GLU A 516 9.41 -25.16 0.12
C GLU A 516 7.87 -25.26 -0.07
N ASN A 517 7.10 -24.29 0.40
CA ASN A 517 5.67 -24.36 0.67
C ASN A 517 4.82 -23.39 -0.17
N LEU A 518 5.26 -23.07 -1.39
CA LEU A 518 4.54 -22.18 -2.32
C LEU A 518 3.08 -22.65 -2.56
N ASP A 519 2.87 -23.96 -2.66
CA ASP A 519 1.55 -24.55 -2.91
C ASP A 519 0.55 -24.19 -1.78
N SER A 520 0.95 -24.30 -0.51
CA SER A 520 0.07 -23.90 0.62
C SER A 520 -0.18 -22.40 0.65
N ILE A 521 0.78 -21.59 0.19
CA ILE A 521 0.65 -20.13 0.13
C ILE A 521 -0.36 -19.73 -0.95
N VAL A 522 -0.27 -20.32 -2.14
CA VAL A 522 -1.23 -20.09 -3.24
C VAL A 522 -2.62 -20.56 -2.82
N TYR A 523 -2.75 -21.76 -2.26
CA TYR A 523 -4.02 -22.26 -1.71
C TYR A 523 -4.59 -21.32 -0.63
N THR A 524 -3.75 -20.86 0.29
CA THR A 524 -4.16 -19.93 1.35
C THR A 524 -4.67 -18.62 0.74
N ALA A 525 -4.03 -18.09 -0.30
CA ALA A 525 -4.45 -16.85 -0.97
C ALA A 525 -5.77 -17.00 -1.73
N MET A 526 -5.97 -18.09 -2.47
CA MET A 526 -7.22 -18.36 -3.21
C MET A 526 -8.44 -18.43 -2.28
N THR A 527 -8.23 -18.91 -1.05
CA THR A 527 -9.31 -19.07 -0.04
C THR A 527 -9.60 -17.81 0.77
N ARG A 528 -9.02 -16.65 0.44
CA ARG A 528 -9.26 -15.36 1.14
C ARG A 528 -10.46 -14.57 0.61
N THR A 529 -11.03 -14.98 -0.51
CA THR A 529 -12.12 -14.26 -1.17
C THR A 529 -13.50 -14.60 -0.61
N LEU A 530 -14.40 -13.62 -0.60
CA LEU A 530 -15.81 -13.81 -0.29
C LEU A 530 -16.71 -13.76 -1.53
N GLU A 531 -16.26 -13.14 -2.63
CA GLU A 531 -17.07 -12.96 -3.85
C GLU A 531 -16.29 -13.23 -5.15
N ASN A 532 -15.18 -12.51 -5.39
CA ASN A 532 -14.45 -12.54 -6.68
C ASN A 532 -12.96 -12.84 -6.50
N LEU A 533 -12.37 -13.62 -7.41
CA LEU A 533 -10.94 -13.95 -7.40
C LEU A 533 -10.34 -13.83 -8.80
N ILE A 534 -9.25 -13.07 -8.91
CA ILE A 534 -8.40 -13.03 -10.10
C ILE A 534 -6.98 -13.47 -9.70
N VAL A 535 -6.49 -14.53 -10.32
CA VAL A 535 -5.14 -15.07 -10.12
C VAL A 535 -4.27 -14.66 -11.31
N LEU A 536 -3.20 -13.91 -11.03
CA LEU A 536 -2.18 -13.53 -12.00
C LEU A 536 -0.93 -14.39 -11.75
N ASN A 537 -0.75 -15.41 -12.56
CA ASN A 537 0.29 -16.42 -12.36
C ASN A 537 1.50 -16.21 -13.27
N ALA A 538 2.64 -15.82 -12.71
CA ALA A 538 3.91 -15.79 -13.43
C ALA A 538 4.80 -17.03 -13.18
N ASN A 539 4.34 -18.01 -12.39
CA ASN A 539 5.11 -19.19 -12.03
C ASN A 539 4.83 -20.35 -12.98
N GLU A 540 5.88 -20.84 -13.65
CA GLU A 540 5.80 -21.95 -14.61
C GLU A 540 5.21 -23.23 -13.99
N ARG A 541 5.38 -23.45 -12.68
CA ARG A 541 4.80 -24.60 -11.95
C ARG A 541 3.29 -24.74 -12.13
N TYR A 542 2.58 -23.61 -12.27
CA TYR A 542 1.11 -23.58 -12.35
C TYR A 542 0.59 -23.20 -13.74
N TRP A 543 1.44 -23.18 -14.77
CA TRP A 543 1.00 -22.81 -16.12
C TRP A 543 -0.01 -23.80 -16.69
N ASP A 544 0.25 -25.11 -16.54
CA ASP A 544 -0.65 -26.15 -17.05
C ASP A 544 -2.02 -26.08 -16.37
N PHE A 545 -2.05 -25.86 -15.04
CA PHE A 545 -3.29 -25.60 -14.30
C PHE A 545 -4.04 -24.37 -14.83
N GLY A 546 -3.32 -23.29 -15.16
CA GLY A 546 -3.90 -22.05 -15.67
C GLY A 546 -4.47 -22.14 -17.08
N ARG A 547 -3.86 -22.96 -17.96
CA ARG A 547 -4.30 -23.12 -19.36
C ARG A 547 -5.71 -23.65 -19.50
N GLU A 548 -6.20 -24.40 -18.49
CA GLU A 548 -7.58 -24.88 -18.45
C GLU A 548 -8.63 -23.76 -18.40
N PHE A 549 -8.20 -22.52 -18.09
CA PHE A 549 -9.06 -21.35 -17.94
C PHE A 549 -8.84 -20.27 -19.03
N GLU A 550 -7.90 -20.46 -19.94
CA GLU A 550 -7.54 -19.48 -21.00
C GLU A 550 -8.43 -19.59 -22.25
N GLU A 551 -9.21 -20.66 -22.42
CA GLU A 551 -9.99 -20.91 -23.65
C GLU A 551 -11.20 -19.97 -23.86
N ASP A 552 -11.58 -19.15 -22.87
CA ASP A 552 -12.77 -18.28 -22.94
C ASP A 552 -12.50 -16.80 -23.29
N GLU A 553 -11.24 -16.31 -23.29
CA GLU A 553 -10.93 -14.87 -23.51
C GLU A 553 -10.62 -14.50 -24.99
N ILE A 554 -10.44 -15.48 -25.89
CA ILE A 554 -9.92 -15.21 -27.25
C ILE A 554 -11.02 -14.89 -28.29
N LEU A 555 -12.31 -15.03 -27.97
CA LEU A 555 -13.39 -14.98 -28.98
C LEU A 555 -14.30 -13.74 -28.95
N GLU A 556 -14.13 -12.79 -28.03
CA GLU A 556 -14.90 -11.54 -28.05
C GLU A 556 -14.00 -10.30 -28.05
N GLU A 557 -13.52 -9.93 -29.25
CA GLU A 557 -13.05 -8.60 -29.71
C GLU A 557 -12.15 -8.90 -30.93
N VAL A 558 -12.54 -8.70 -32.19
CA VAL A 558 -12.93 -7.45 -32.83
C VAL A 558 -13.62 -7.81 -34.16
N GLU A 559 -14.94 -7.68 -34.24
CA GLU A 559 -15.59 -7.25 -35.47
C GLU A 559 -16.12 -5.84 -35.20
N GLU A 560 -15.24 -4.85 -35.28
CA GLU A 560 -15.66 -3.48 -35.51
C GLU A 560 -15.01 -3.00 -36.79
N ASP A 561 -15.86 -2.58 -37.73
CA ASP A 561 -15.49 -1.83 -38.92
C ASP A 561 -14.67 -0.61 -38.49
N LEU A 562 -13.34 -0.75 -38.51
CA LEU A 562 -12.40 0.35 -38.35
C LEU A 562 -12.61 1.29 -39.52
N ASN A 563 -13.44 2.31 -39.32
CA ASN A 563 -13.80 3.27 -40.33
C ASN A 563 -12.57 4.12 -40.65
N GLY A 564 -11.78 3.73 -41.67
CA GLY A 564 -10.52 4.40 -42.04
C GLY A 564 -10.67 5.91 -42.26
N TYR A 565 -11.88 6.37 -42.58
CA TYR A 565 -12.22 7.78 -42.68
C TYR A 565 -12.06 8.56 -41.35
N GLU A 566 -12.41 7.97 -40.21
CA GLU A 566 -12.26 8.62 -38.90
C GLU A 566 -10.80 8.75 -38.49
N LEU A 567 -9.98 7.74 -38.81
CA LEU A 567 -8.54 7.76 -38.54
C LEU A 567 -7.85 8.82 -39.41
N GLU A 568 -8.17 8.88 -40.70
CA GLU A 568 -7.65 9.93 -41.60
C GLU A 568 -8.05 11.33 -41.13
N ALA A 569 -9.31 11.52 -40.72
CA ALA A 569 -9.77 12.80 -40.20
C ALA A 569 -9.03 13.21 -38.92
N TRP A 570 -8.74 12.26 -38.02
CA TRP A 570 -7.95 12.53 -36.82
C TRP A 570 -6.49 12.86 -37.14
N MET A 571 -5.86 12.16 -38.09
CA MET A 571 -4.49 12.43 -38.53
C MET A 571 -4.31 13.86 -39.03
N GLU A 572 -5.33 14.44 -39.68
CA GLU A 572 -5.32 15.84 -40.11
C GLU A 572 -5.35 16.86 -38.95
N THR A 573 -5.64 16.42 -37.72
CA THR A 573 -5.60 17.27 -36.51
C THR A 573 -4.24 17.26 -35.81
N LEU A 574 -3.37 16.30 -36.13
CA LEU A 574 -2.10 16.11 -35.45
C LEU A 574 -0.99 17.05 -35.98
N PRO A 575 0.05 17.30 -35.17
CA PRO A 575 1.28 17.95 -35.63
C PRO A 575 1.91 17.19 -36.80
N TYR A 576 2.43 17.92 -37.79
CA TYR A 576 3.06 17.33 -38.99
C TYR A 576 4.10 16.24 -38.69
N PRO A 577 4.99 16.39 -37.67
CA PRO A 577 5.97 15.35 -37.31
C PRO A 577 5.38 13.97 -37.01
N LEU A 578 4.15 13.91 -36.50
CA LEU A 578 3.47 12.66 -36.14
C LEU A 578 2.52 12.20 -37.25
N ALA A 579 1.77 13.14 -37.82
CA ALA A 579 0.79 12.88 -38.87
C ALA A 579 1.43 12.32 -40.15
N SER A 580 2.63 12.80 -40.53
CA SER A 580 3.33 12.34 -41.73
C SER A 580 3.78 10.88 -41.64
N ILE A 581 4.16 10.41 -40.44
CA ILE A 581 4.56 9.02 -40.18
C ILE A 581 3.35 8.09 -40.32
N LEU A 582 2.21 8.46 -39.70
CA LEU A 582 0.96 7.70 -39.84
C LEU A 582 0.50 7.66 -41.30
N TRP A 583 0.60 8.77 -42.03
CA TRP A 583 0.23 8.83 -43.44
C TRP A 583 1.08 7.91 -44.30
N ALA A 584 2.41 7.89 -44.09
CA ALA A 584 3.31 6.97 -44.77
C ALA A 584 2.98 5.50 -44.45
N GLY A 585 2.60 5.20 -43.20
CA GLY A 585 2.16 3.87 -42.77
C GLY A 585 0.86 3.42 -43.42
N VAL A 586 -0.20 4.23 -43.36
CA VAL A 586 -1.52 3.90 -43.91
C VAL A 586 -1.48 3.78 -45.44
N SER A 587 -0.62 4.57 -46.10
CA SER A 587 -0.43 4.55 -47.56
C SER A 587 0.35 3.34 -48.09
N SER A 588 0.96 2.54 -47.22
CA SER A 588 1.73 1.35 -47.61
C SER A 588 0.82 0.14 -47.87
N PHE A 589 1.14 -0.66 -48.89
CA PHE A 589 0.42 -1.92 -49.19
C PHE A 589 0.99 -3.15 -48.44
N ASN A 590 2.22 -3.06 -47.90
CA ASN A 590 2.91 -4.16 -47.23
C ASN A 590 2.73 -4.07 -45.70
N TYR A 591 2.22 -5.15 -45.06
CA TYR A 591 2.04 -5.21 -43.60
C TYR A 591 3.33 -5.05 -42.80
N GLU A 592 4.47 -5.53 -43.32
CA GLU A 592 5.77 -5.32 -42.68
C GLU A 592 6.10 -3.83 -42.58
N HIS A 593 5.89 -3.10 -43.68
CA HIS A 593 6.07 -1.64 -43.69
C HIS A 593 5.05 -0.94 -42.79
N LYS A 594 3.79 -1.37 -42.79
CA LYS A 594 2.75 -0.81 -41.90
C LYS A 594 3.14 -0.95 -40.43
N VAL A 595 3.61 -2.13 -40.03
CA VAL A 595 4.11 -2.39 -38.66
C VAL A 595 5.28 -1.48 -38.35
N LYS A 596 6.27 -1.37 -39.26
CA LYS A 596 7.44 -0.49 -39.07
C LYS A 596 7.04 0.98 -38.89
N TYR A 597 6.14 1.50 -39.73
CA TYR A 597 5.67 2.89 -39.60
C TYR A 597 4.88 3.13 -38.31
N LEU A 598 4.05 2.17 -37.86
CA LEU A 598 3.37 2.30 -36.58
C LEU A 598 4.34 2.30 -35.41
N LEU A 599 5.35 1.41 -35.41
CA LEU A 599 6.41 1.42 -34.39
C LEU A 599 7.16 2.75 -34.36
N ASN A 600 7.55 3.26 -35.54
CA ASN A 600 8.17 4.58 -35.68
C ASN A 600 7.25 5.70 -35.17
N PHE A 601 5.94 5.61 -35.39
CA PHE A 601 4.99 6.59 -34.87
C PHE A 601 4.95 6.60 -33.34
N PHE A 602 4.90 5.44 -32.69
CA PHE A 602 4.89 5.37 -31.22
C PHE A 602 6.22 5.86 -30.62
N GLU A 603 7.35 5.56 -31.25
CA GLU A 603 8.66 6.11 -30.87
C GLU A 603 8.68 7.63 -31.01
N ALA A 604 8.29 8.16 -32.18
CA ALA A 604 8.19 9.59 -32.44
C ALA A 604 7.19 10.30 -31.51
N LEU A 605 6.09 9.65 -31.12
CA LEU A 605 5.12 10.20 -30.16
C LEU A 605 5.74 10.39 -28.77
N SER A 606 6.58 9.44 -28.36
CA SER A 606 7.30 9.49 -27.08
C SER A 606 8.33 10.61 -27.07
N GLU A 607 9.11 10.71 -28.15
CA GLU A 607 10.09 11.78 -28.38
C GLU A 607 9.42 13.16 -28.41
N PHE A 608 8.33 13.27 -29.16
CA PHE A 608 7.57 14.51 -29.32
C PHE A 608 6.98 14.98 -27.98
N ASN A 609 6.30 14.09 -27.25
CA ASN A 609 5.68 14.44 -25.99
C ASN A 609 6.71 14.76 -24.91
N PHE A 610 7.82 14.00 -24.84
CA PHE A 610 8.94 14.34 -23.97
C PHE A 610 9.48 15.74 -24.28
N ASN A 611 9.78 16.04 -25.55
CA ASN A 611 10.33 17.33 -25.94
C ASN A 611 9.37 18.48 -25.64
N LEU A 612 8.07 18.28 -25.87
CA LEU A 612 7.04 19.27 -25.57
C LEU A 612 7.00 19.60 -24.08
N ILE A 613 6.91 18.58 -23.22
CA ILE A 613 6.85 18.77 -21.76
C ILE A 613 8.14 19.41 -21.24
N LEU A 614 9.30 18.91 -21.70
CA LEU A 614 10.60 19.43 -21.32
C LEU A 614 10.77 20.90 -21.71
N SER A 615 10.36 21.26 -22.93
CA SER A 615 10.40 22.65 -23.43
C SER A 615 9.57 23.56 -22.54
N GLY A 616 8.36 23.13 -22.14
CA GLY A 616 7.53 23.89 -21.22
C GLY A 616 8.21 24.09 -19.87
N PHE A 617 8.68 23.02 -19.23
CA PHE A 617 9.38 23.14 -17.95
C PHE A 617 10.64 24.01 -18.02
N ALA A 618 11.35 24.02 -19.14
CA ALA A 618 12.55 24.84 -19.34
C ALA A 618 12.26 26.36 -19.36
N THR A 619 11.00 26.78 -19.51
CA THR A 619 10.62 28.20 -19.46
C THR A 619 10.78 28.83 -18.07
N ASP A 620 10.73 28.04 -17.00
CA ASP A 620 10.94 28.49 -15.62
C ASP A 620 12.15 27.81 -15.00
N ARG A 621 13.25 28.55 -14.89
CA ARG A 621 14.53 28.03 -14.41
C ARG A 621 14.46 27.48 -13.00
N ILE A 622 13.70 28.12 -12.10
CA ILE A 622 13.63 27.71 -10.69
C ILE A 622 12.86 26.40 -10.57
N PHE A 623 11.74 26.28 -11.28
CA PHE A 623 10.97 25.05 -11.37
C PHE A 623 11.80 23.92 -11.96
N PHE A 624 12.48 24.18 -13.07
CA PHE A 624 13.30 23.19 -13.76
C PHE A 624 14.41 22.65 -12.85
N GLU A 625 15.20 23.53 -12.22
CA GLU A 625 16.28 23.13 -11.31
C GLU A 625 15.76 22.32 -10.11
N ARG A 626 14.58 22.68 -9.58
CA ARG A 626 14.00 22.05 -8.39
C ARG A 626 13.35 20.70 -8.66
N GLU A 627 12.56 20.60 -9.73
CA GLU A 627 11.67 19.45 -9.98
C GLU A 627 12.22 18.51 -11.06
N VAL A 628 12.96 19.04 -12.05
CA VAL A 628 13.40 18.28 -13.24
C VAL A 628 14.87 17.86 -13.13
N SER A 629 15.78 18.78 -12.82
CA SER A 629 17.23 18.48 -12.75
C SER A 629 17.57 17.45 -11.67
N ALA A 630 16.91 17.52 -10.50
CA ALA A 630 17.08 16.55 -9.42
C ALA A 630 16.69 15.12 -9.84
N TYR A 631 15.78 14.97 -10.81
CA TYR A 631 15.35 13.69 -11.35
C TYR A 631 16.38 13.12 -12.33
N LEU A 632 16.75 13.92 -13.35
CA LEU A 632 17.73 13.53 -14.37
C LEU A 632 19.08 13.12 -13.77
N GLN A 633 19.48 13.71 -12.63
CA GLN A 633 20.72 13.40 -11.94
C GLN A 633 20.68 12.15 -11.03
N LYS A 634 19.49 11.72 -10.58
CA LYS A 634 19.36 10.65 -9.55
C LYS A 634 19.47 9.24 -10.12
N GLU A 635 18.93 9.01 -11.31
CA GLU A 635 18.82 7.68 -11.92
C GLU A 635 20.12 7.24 -12.60
N LYS A 636 20.61 6.04 -12.27
CA LYS A 636 21.83 5.47 -12.85
C LYS A 636 21.77 5.34 -14.37
N GLU A 637 20.58 5.10 -14.93
CA GLU A 637 20.35 4.91 -16.37
C GLU A 637 20.52 6.21 -17.19
N TYR A 638 20.39 7.38 -16.54
CA TYR A 638 20.64 8.70 -17.15
C TYR A 638 22.00 9.29 -16.78
N ARG A 639 22.81 8.60 -15.95
CA ARG A 639 24.20 8.96 -15.67
C ARG A 639 25.18 8.50 -16.76
N GLU A 640 24.78 7.53 -17.56
CA GLU A 640 25.41 7.23 -18.84
C GLU A 640 24.80 8.17 -19.88
N ASP A 641 25.58 8.56 -20.89
CA ASP A 641 25.22 9.55 -21.91
C ASP A 641 24.01 9.08 -22.75
N TRP A 642 22.80 9.11 -22.19
CA TRP A 642 21.56 8.68 -22.85
C TRP A 642 21.32 9.45 -24.15
N PHE A 643 21.84 10.68 -24.22
CA PHE A 643 21.86 11.52 -25.40
C PHE A 643 22.80 11.00 -26.49
N GLU A 644 23.83 10.20 -26.19
CA GLU A 644 24.71 9.64 -27.22
C GLU A 644 24.02 8.51 -28.00
N LYS A 645 23.24 7.66 -27.32
CA LYS A 645 22.54 6.51 -27.93
C LYS A 645 21.11 6.36 -27.40
N PRO A 646 20.21 7.30 -27.72
CA PRO A 646 18.82 7.19 -27.30
C PRO A 646 18.15 6.00 -28.00
N SER A 647 17.23 5.36 -27.29
CA SER A 647 16.40 4.27 -27.80
C SER A 647 14.94 4.53 -27.44
N PHE A 648 14.01 3.87 -28.12
CA PHE A 648 12.59 3.94 -27.78
C PHE A 648 12.31 3.71 -26.28
N GLY A 649 12.98 2.73 -25.66
CA GLY A 649 12.84 2.47 -24.21
C GLY A 649 13.31 3.65 -23.35
N ILE A 650 14.43 4.28 -23.70
CA ILE A 650 14.95 5.47 -23.02
C ILE A 650 13.96 6.64 -23.14
N TRP A 651 13.46 6.90 -24.36
CA TRP A 651 12.47 7.96 -24.59
C TRP A 651 11.18 7.75 -23.80
N ASN A 652 10.69 6.51 -23.73
CA ASN A 652 9.53 6.16 -22.92
C ASN A 652 9.73 6.43 -21.44
N ASN A 653 10.91 6.10 -20.90
CA ASN A 653 11.21 6.35 -19.50
C ASN A 653 11.32 7.87 -19.23
N LEU A 654 12.03 8.60 -20.08
CA LEU A 654 12.13 10.07 -19.99
C LEU A 654 10.75 10.74 -20.06
N TYR A 655 9.92 10.35 -21.03
CA TYR A 655 8.54 10.82 -21.15
C TYR A 655 7.71 10.48 -19.92
N TYR A 656 7.77 9.23 -19.43
CA TYR A 656 7.03 8.78 -18.24
C TYR A 656 7.30 9.67 -17.03
N ASN A 657 8.56 10.05 -16.84
CA ASN A 657 9.00 10.89 -15.75
C ASN A 657 8.50 12.32 -15.89
N MET A 658 8.63 12.91 -17.09
CA MET A 658 8.14 14.26 -17.36
C MET A 658 6.62 14.34 -17.23
N ALA A 659 5.90 13.34 -17.75
CA ALA A 659 4.45 13.22 -17.61
C ALA A 659 4.03 13.09 -16.13
N SER A 660 4.79 12.37 -15.31
CA SER A 660 4.54 12.25 -13.87
C SER A 660 4.66 13.60 -13.14
N ILE A 661 5.73 14.36 -13.41
CA ILE A 661 5.90 15.71 -12.87
C ILE A 661 4.72 16.60 -13.32
N LEU A 662 4.36 16.54 -14.61
CA LEU A 662 3.26 17.33 -15.16
C LEU A 662 1.92 17.00 -14.48
N ARG A 663 1.55 15.72 -14.37
CA ARG A 663 0.33 15.29 -13.64
C ARG A 663 0.28 15.87 -12.23
N ASN A 664 1.39 15.78 -11.49
CA ASN A 664 1.48 16.30 -10.12
C ASN A 664 1.26 17.81 -10.04
N GLN A 665 1.68 18.58 -11.05
CA GLN A 665 1.40 20.02 -11.10
C GLN A 665 -0.08 20.32 -11.40
N LEU A 666 -0.77 19.46 -12.15
CA LEU A 666 -2.16 19.68 -12.55
C LEU A 666 -3.18 19.39 -11.42
N ILE A 667 -2.82 18.61 -10.40
CA ILE A 667 -3.74 18.25 -9.29
C ILE A 667 -4.26 19.49 -8.53
N ASN A 668 -3.37 20.42 -8.20
CA ASN A 668 -3.71 21.59 -7.38
C ASN A 668 -3.97 22.82 -8.28
N SER A 669 -5.06 23.55 -8.04
CA SER A 669 -5.45 24.71 -8.87
C SER A 669 -4.36 25.79 -8.97
N TYR A 670 -3.68 26.13 -7.87
CA TYR A 670 -2.61 27.13 -7.88
C TYR A 670 -1.38 26.67 -8.67
N ARG A 671 -0.99 25.39 -8.52
CA ARG A 671 0.14 24.83 -9.28
C ARG A 671 -0.22 24.68 -10.76
N ARG A 672 -1.44 24.27 -11.06
CA ARG A 672 -1.99 24.15 -12.41
C ARG A 672 -1.92 25.46 -13.18
N ASP A 673 -2.41 26.55 -12.58
CA ASP A 673 -2.42 27.86 -13.23
C ASP A 673 -1.02 28.38 -13.56
N ASN A 674 -0.05 28.11 -12.69
CA ASN A 674 1.35 28.44 -12.97
C ASN A 674 1.96 27.52 -14.02
N CYS A 675 1.65 26.22 -13.98
CA CYS A 675 2.11 25.24 -14.95
C CYS A 675 1.58 25.57 -16.36
N LEU A 676 0.31 25.97 -16.52
CA LEU A 676 -0.25 26.36 -17.82
C LEU A 676 0.53 27.50 -18.48
N LYS A 677 1.03 28.47 -17.70
CA LYS A 677 1.83 29.59 -18.24
C LYS A 677 3.11 29.13 -18.92
N PHE A 678 3.74 28.06 -18.41
CA PHE A 678 4.94 27.47 -19.00
C PHE A 678 4.73 26.99 -20.44
N PHE A 679 3.48 26.68 -20.81
CA PHE A 679 3.11 26.16 -22.13
C PHE A 679 2.36 27.18 -23.00
N GLY A 680 2.37 28.46 -22.65
CA GLY A 680 1.61 29.50 -23.38
C GLY A 680 0.11 29.52 -23.07
N ASN A 681 -0.28 29.06 -21.88
CA ASN A 681 -1.66 28.97 -21.39
C ASN A 681 -2.63 28.19 -22.31
N PRO A 682 -2.32 26.90 -22.59
CA PRO A 682 -3.24 26.03 -23.33
C PRO A 682 -4.49 25.73 -22.49
N LYS A 683 -5.45 25.03 -23.10
CA LYS A 683 -6.53 24.38 -22.35
C LYS A 683 -5.96 23.32 -21.42
N VAL A 684 -6.60 23.08 -20.26
CA VAL A 684 -6.09 22.12 -19.26
C VAL A 684 -6.09 20.70 -19.82
N GLU A 685 -7.13 20.37 -20.58
CA GLU A 685 -7.34 19.08 -21.24
C GLU A 685 -6.16 18.72 -22.16
N PHE A 686 -5.47 19.71 -22.74
CA PHE A 686 -4.28 19.48 -23.55
C PHE A 686 -3.13 18.88 -22.72
N LEU A 687 -2.82 19.47 -21.55
CA LEU A 687 -1.77 18.96 -20.68
C LEU A 687 -2.19 17.68 -19.95
N GLU A 688 -3.48 17.51 -19.67
CA GLU A 688 -4.03 16.26 -19.10
C GLU A 688 -3.89 15.09 -20.09
N SER A 689 -4.22 15.27 -21.37
CA SER A 689 -4.01 14.24 -22.40
C SER A 689 -2.54 13.93 -22.63
N LEU A 690 -1.67 14.94 -22.66
CA LEU A 690 -0.21 14.76 -22.80
C LEU A 690 0.46 14.11 -21.59
N SER A 691 -0.16 14.19 -20.43
CA SER A 691 0.35 13.56 -19.21
C SER A 691 -0.48 12.34 -18.81
N ASN A 692 -1.39 11.89 -19.66
CA ASN A 692 -2.29 10.78 -19.40
C ASN A 692 -1.49 9.51 -19.11
N PHE A 693 -1.78 8.86 -17.98
CA PHE A 693 -1.01 7.70 -17.53
C PHE A 693 -1.17 6.48 -18.46
N GLU A 694 -2.38 6.25 -18.99
CA GLU A 694 -2.65 5.15 -19.91
C GLU A 694 -1.83 5.29 -21.19
N LEU A 695 -1.70 6.52 -21.72
CA LEU A 695 -0.86 6.80 -22.89
C LEU A 695 0.61 6.43 -22.64
N VAL A 696 1.14 6.80 -21.47
CA VAL A 696 2.53 6.48 -21.13
C VAL A 696 2.76 4.98 -20.99
N MET A 697 1.82 4.27 -20.35
CA MET A 697 1.92 2.82 -20.16
C MET A 697 1.78 2.06 -21.48
N LEU A 698 0.87 2.51 -22.34
CA LEU A 698 0.71 1.99 -23.70
C LEU A 698 2.01 2.08 -24.50
N LEU A 699 2.71 3.21 -24.45
CA LEU A 699 3.98 3.37 -25.17
C LEU A 699 5.08 2.43 -24.64
N LYS A 700 5.11 2.18 -23.32
CA LYS A 700 6.00 1.17 -22.71
C LYS A 700 5.66 -0.25 -23.18
N GLU A 701 4.38 -0.59 -23.30
CA GLU A 701 3.92 -1.88 -23.82
C GLU A 701 4.35 -2.08 -25.29
N VAL A 702 4.10 -1.08 -26.14
CA VAL A 702 4.51 -1.10 -27.56
C VAL A 702 6.03 -1.25 -27.72
N SER A 703 6.83 -0.58 -26.87
CA SER A 703 8.29 -0.74 -26.88
C SER A 703 8.74 -2.16 -26.55
N LYS A 704 8.03 -2.86 -25.64
CA LYS A 704 8.29 -4.28 -25.35
C LYS A 704 7.92 -5.16 -26.54
N HIS A 705 6.78 -4.92 -27.17
CA HIS A 705 6.41 -5.63 -28.40
C HIS A 705 7.49 -5.49 -29.47
N ARG A 706 7.99 -4.26 -29.70
CA ARG A 706 9.10 -4.00 -30.63
C ARG A 706 10.32 -4.87 -30.31
N ASN A 707 10.78 -4.86 -29.06
CA ASN A 707 11.98 -5.58 -28.64
C ASN A 707 11.84 -7.10 -28.85
N VAL A 708 10.66 -7.65 -28.55
CA VAL A 708 10.36 -9.08 -28.80
C VAL A 708 10.32 -9.35 -30.31
N TRP A 709 9.59 -8.56 -31.07
CA TRP A 709 9.36 -8.77 -32.50
C TRP A 709 10.62 -8.59 -33.37
N GLU A 710 11.50 -7.65 -33.03
CA GLU A 710 12.79 -7.42 -33.69
C GLU A 710 13.88 -8.41 -33.22
N GLY A 711 13.70 -9.05 -32.05
CA GLY A 711 14.61 -10.06 -31.51
C GLY A 711 14.46 -11.47 -32.11
N HIS A 712 13.37 -11.76 -32.84
CA HIS A 712 13.17 -13.03 -33.54
C HIS A 712 13.94 -13.03 -34.89
N GLY A 713 14.68 -14.11 -35.17
CA GLY A 713 15.59 -14.25 -36.33
C GLY A 713 14.97 -14.11 -37.75
N PRO A 714 15.76 -14.32 -38.83
CA PRO A 714 15.46 -13.74 -40.13
C PRO A 714 14.50 -14.61 -40.97
N ARG A 715 13.19 -14.53 -40.66
CA ARG A 715 12.04 -14.53 -41.60
C ARG A 715 10.73 -14.68 -40.83
N VAL A 716 9.91 -13.64 -40.85
CA VAL A 716 8.54 -13.61 -40.30
C VAL A 716 7.56 -13.74 -41.47
N SER A 717 6.47 -14.50 -41.31
CA SER A 717 5.45 -14.63 -42.37
C SER A 717 4.60 -13.37 -42.52
N GLU A 718 3.98 -13.19 -43.68
CA GLU A 718 3.05 -12.08 -43.93
C GLU A 718 1.84 -12.13 -42.98
N ASP A 719 1.32 -13.33 -42.69
CA ASP A 719 0.25 -13.53 -41.72
C ASP A 719 0.62 -13.07 -40.30
N GLU A 720 1.87 -13.24 -39.91
CA GLU A 720 2.37 -12.80 -38.61
C GLU A 720 2.51 -11.27 -38.57
N TYR A 721 2.98 -10.63 -39.66
CA TYR A 721 2.94 -9.17 -39.75
C TYR A 721 1.51 -8.62 -39.76
N HIS A 722 0.55 -9.33 -40.33
CA HIS A 722 -0.86 -8.96 -40.27
C HIS A 722 -1.39 -8.98 -38.83
N LYS A 723 -1.04 -10.00 -38.04
CA LYS A 723 -1.38 -10.06 -36.60
C LYS A 723 -0.74 -8.92 -35.81
N ARG A 724 0.56 -8.68 -36.00
CA ARG A 724 1.28 -7.56 -35.35
C ARG A 724 0.66 -6.21 -35.69
N TYR A 725 0.26 -6.02 -36.96
CA TYR A 725 -0.43 -4.82 -37.39
C TYR A 725 -1.76 -4.62 -36.66
N LYS A 726 -2.57 -5.67 -36.47
CA LYS A 726 -3.84 -5.58 -35.71
C LYS A 726 -3.60 -5.15 -34.26
N VAL A 727 -2.57 -5.69 -33.61
CA VAL A 727 -2.18 -5.30 -32.24
C VAL A 727 -1.84 -3.80 -32.19
N LEU A 728 -0.91 -3.35 -33.03
CA LEU A 728 -0.49 -1.95 -33.06
C LEU A 728 -1.62 -0.99 -33.48
N LEU A 729 -2.54 -1.45 -34.33
CA LEU A 729 -3.69 -0.66 -34.74
C LEU A 729 -4.66 -0.46 -33.58
N LYS A 730 -4.92 -1.49 -32.75
CA LYS A 730 -5.69 -1.36 -31.50
C LYS A 730 -5.05 -0.33 -30.57
N ASP A 731 -3.74 -0.35 -30.42
CA ASP A 731 -3.03 0.63 -29.60
C ASP A 731 -3.09 2.04 -30.20
N LEU A 732 -3.07 2.18 -31.53
CA LEU A 732 -3.24 3.48 -32.19
C LEU A 732 -4.61 4.09 -31.90
N PHE A 733 -5.68 3.28 -31.90
CA PHE A 733 -7.02 3.74 -31.55
C PHE A 733 -7.12 4.20 -30.09
N LYS A 734 -6.48 3.50 -29.15
CA LYS A 734 -6.37 3.97 -27.76
C LYS A 734 -5.66 5.33 -27.69
N VAL A 735 -4.57 5.52 -28.44
CA VAL A 735 -3.88 6.82 -28.54
C VAL A 735 -4.81 7.91 -29.08
N ARG A 736 -5.57 7.62 -30.14
CA ARG A 736 -6.59 8.53 -30.68
C ARG A 736 -7.60 8.93 -29.62
N ASP A 737 -8.11 7.97 -28.85
CA ASP A 737 -9.16 8.21 -27.87
C ASP A 737 -8.66 9.03 -26.67
N ILE A 738 -7.37 8.92 -26.33
CA ILE A 738 -6.72 9.72 -25.28
C ILE A 738 -6.39 11.14 -25.78
N LEU A 739 -5.84 11.27 -26.98
CA LEU A 739 -5.40 12.57 -27.53
C LEU A 739 -6.56 13.37 -28.14
N GLN A 740 -7.61 12.71 -28.63
CA GLN A 740 -8.79 13.33 -29.24
C GLN A 740 -8.40 14.47 -30.21
N ASP A 741 -9.01 15.64 -30.07
CA ASP A 741 -8.71 16.84 -30.86
C ASP A 741 -7.92 17.91 -30.07
N VAL A 742 -7.13 17.51 -29.05
CA VAL A 742 -6.43 18.47 -28.17
C VAL A 742 -5.49 19.42 -28.93
N TYR A 743 -4.97 19.02 -30.09
CA TYR A 743 -4.12 19.85 -30.97
C TYR A 743 -4.89 20.86 -31.83
N ARG A 744 -6.23 20.84 -31.79
CA ARG A 744 -7.06 21.78 -32.58
C ARG A 744 -6.80 23.23 -32.20
N TYR A 745 -6.65 23.48 -30.89
CA TYR A 745 -6.44 24.81 -30.32
C TYR A 745 -4.99 25.11 -29.93
N SER A 746 -4.19 24.08 -29.71
CA SER A 746 -2.75 24.13 -29.44
C SER A 746 -2.00 23.47 -30.59
N PHE A 747 -1.40 24.25 -31.49
CA PHE A 747 -0.85 23.74 -32.76
C PHE A 747 0.56 24.26 -33.04
N LEU A 748 1.29 23.52 -33.86
CA LEU A 748 2.68 23.79 -34.18
C LEU A 748 2.79 24.80 -35.34
N VAL A 749 3.72 25.75 -35.22
CA VAL A 749 3.94 26.82 -36.22
C VAL A 749 5.43 27.08 -36.48
N ILE A 750 5.73 27.55 -37.69
CA ILE A 750 7.06 28.02 -38.11
C ILE A 750 6.94 29.47 -38.61
N PRO A 751 7.63 30.46 -38.01
CA PRO A 751 7.62 31.83 -38.48
C PRO A 751 8.26 31.98 -39.88
N VAL A 752 7.67 32.83 -40.72
CA VAL A 752 8.18 33.11 -42.08
C VAL A 752 8.67 34.55 -42.19
N GLN A 753 7.79 35.52 -41.87
CA GLN A 753 8.07 36.95 -41.91
C GLN A 753 7.33 37.63 -40.75
N GLY A 754 7.96 38.61 -40.11
CA GLY A 754 7.33 39.36 -39.02
C GLY A 754 7.57 40.86 -39.12
N THR A 755 6.65 41.63 -38.54
CA THR A 755 6.75 43.08 -38.34
C THR A 755 6.58 43.41 -36.86
N MET A 756 7.15 44.54 -36.43
CA MET A 756 7.03 45.05 -35.07
C MET A 756 6.45 46.45 -35.12
N GLU A 757 5.29 46.65 -34.50
CA GLU A 757 4.62 47.95 -34.41
C GLU A 757 4.20 48.21 -32.97
N ASN A 758 4.56 49.37 -32.41
CA ASN A 758 4.21 49.79 -31.05
C ASN A 758 4.57 48.78 -29.93
N GLY A 759 5.59 47.95 -30.13
CA GLY A 759 6.02 46.93 -29.16
C GLY A 759 5.25 45.61 -29.23
N GLU A 760 4.34 45.44 -30.20
CA GLU A 760 3.70 44.16 -30.51
C GLU A 760 4.31 43.56 -31.79
N TYR A 761 4.52 42.23 -31.79
CA TYR A 761 5.03 41.52 -32.95
C TYR A 761 3.88 40.80 -33.68
N SER A 762 3.83 40.90 -35.00
CA SER A 762 2.90 40.15 -35.85
C SER A 762 3.68 39.37 -36.90
N TYR A 763 3.40 38.08 -37.02
CA TYR A 763 4.08 37.15 -37.92
C TYR A 763 3.13 36.51 -38.91
N THR A 764 3.56 36.36 -40.16
CA THR A 764 3.07 35.30 -41.05
C THR A 764 3.81 34.02 -40.69
N VAL A 765 3.06 32.97 -40.34
CA VAL A 765 3.60 31.66 -39.94
C VAL A 765 3.03 30.54 -40.83
N LYS A 766 3.80 29.49 -41.04
CA LYS A 766 3.31 28.21 -41.56
C LYS A 766 2.67 27.42 -40.43
N ARG A 767 1.42 26.97 -40.59
CA ARG A 767 0.76 26.05 -39.65
C ARG A 767 1.29 24.63 -39.88
N TYR A 768 2.27 24.21 -39.08
CA TYR A 768 3.04 22.96 -39.22
C TYR A 768 2.27 21.76 -38.63
N MET A 769 1.06 21.56 -39.15
CA MET A 769 0.08 20.52 -38.80
C MET A 769 -0.24 19.69 -40.05
N THR A 770 -1.11 18.69 -39.91
CA THR A 770 -1.65 17.82 -40.98
C THR A 770 -0.65 16.83 -41.56
N THR A 771 -1.07 15.99 -42.51
CA THR A 771 -0.28 14.86 -43.02
C THR A 771 0.78 15.23 -44.07
N ARG A 772 0.70 16.41 -44.69
CA ARG A 772 1.49 16.78 -45.88
C ARG A 772 1.71 18.29 -46.06
N SER A 773 2.84 18.65 -46.67
CA SER A 773 3.15 20.00 -47.16
C SER A 773 2.59 20.20 -48.59
N PRO A 774 2.30 21.45 -49.05
CA PRO A 774 2.61 22.74 -48.43
C PRO A 774 1.66 23.14 -47.30
N PHE A 775 2.22 23.79 -46.26
CA PHE A 775 1.47 24.22 -45.08
C PHE A 775 0.66 25.49 -45.32
N ARG A 776 -0.54 25.57 -44.71
CA ARG A 776 -1.39 26.76 -44.80
C ARG A 776 -0.73 27.92 -44.04
N PRO A 777 -0.57 29.10 -44.67
CA PRO A 777 -0.10 30.29 -43.96
C PRO A 777 -1.20 30.85 -43.06
N MET A 778 -0.81 31.43 -41.93
CA MET A 778 -1.70 32.15 -41.02
C MET A 778 -0.98 33.32 -40.35
N ASN A 779 -1.73 34.27 -39.82
CA ASN A 779 -1.19 35.37 -39.01
C ASN A 779 -1.15 34.95 -37.54
N LEU A 780 -0.09 35.35 -36.84
CA LEU A 780 0.14 35.07 -35.43
C LEU A 780 0.74 36.30 -34.74
N ASP A 781 0.05 36.80 -33.73
CA ASP A 781 0.57 37.87 -32.87
C ASP A 781 1.41 37.27 -31.73
N SER A 782 2.47 37.96 -31.32
CA SER A 782 3.36 37.50 -30.25
C SER A 782 3.80 38.65 -29.35
N ASN A 783 3.95 38.35 -28.05
CA ASN A 783 4.52 39.25 -27.05
C ASN A 783 6.06 39.29 -27.12
N SER A 784 6.67 38.29 -27.74
CA SER A 784 8.12 38.11 -27.86
C SER A 784 8.52 37.86 -29.31
N PRO A 785 9.74 38.24 -29.74
CA PRO A 785 10.19 37.94 -31.08
C PRO A 785 10.32 36.42 -31.30
N LEU A 786 9.88 35.94 -32.46
CA LEU A 786 9.97 34.55 -32.91
C LEU A 786 11.06 34.37 -33.97
N ASP A 787 11.85 33.31 -33.85
CA ASP A 787 12.94 32.94 -34.77
C ASP A 787 12.41 32.04 -35.89
N ASN A 788 12.69 32.38 -37.15
CA ASN A 788 12.20 31.62 -38.31
C ASN A 788 12.91 30.27 -38.51
N SER A 789 13.98 29.99 -37.75
CA SER A 789 14.68 28.70 -37.72
C SER A 789 14.12 27.73 -36.67
N LYS A 790 13.17 28.17 -35.84
CA LYS A 790 12.64 27.41 -34.70
C LYS A 790 11.16 27.06 -34.85
N LEU A 791 10.74 26.12 -34.01
CA LEU A 791 9.37 25.60 -33.93
C LEU A 791 8.71 26.11 -32.66
N TYR A 792 7.43 26.47 -32.77
CA TYR A 792 6.66 27.00 -31.65
C TYR A 792 5.33 26.27 -31.50
N LEU A 793 4.93 25.98 -30.24
CA LEU A 793 3.55 25.66 -29.89
C LEU A 793 2.80 26.98 -29.72
N ALA A 794 1.81 27.22 -30.59
CA ALA A 794 0.91 28.35 -30.50
C ALA A 794 -0.45 27.90 -29.96
N THR A 795 -1.03 28.71 -29.06
CA THR A 795 -2.40 28.52 -28.59
C THR A 795 -3.31 29.57 -29.22
N SER A 796 -4.48 29.13 -29.70
CA SER A 796 -5.48 30.01 -30.32
C SER A 796 -5.78 31.22 -29.44
N SER A 797 -5.69 32.43 -30.01
CA SER A 797 -5.96 33.70 -29.32
C SER A 797 -5.02 34.04 -28.14
N ARG A 798 -3.86 33.37 -28.04
CA ARG A 798 -2.78 33.72 -27.09
C ARG A 798 -1.61 34.37 -27.83
N LYS A 799 -0.85 35.22 -27.12
CA LYS A 799 0.35 35.90 -27.63
C LYS A 799 1.66 35.36 -27.04
N ASP A 800 1.57 34.42 -26.10
CA ASP A 800 2.72 33.72 -25.52
C ASP A 800 2.81 32.34 -26.17
N HIS A 801 3.92 32.07 -26.85
CA HIS A 801 4.14 30.84 -27.61
C HIS A 801 5.33 30.09 -27.04
N LEU A 802 5.20 28.77 -26.89
CA LEU A 802 6.27 27.94 -26.36
C LEU A 802 7.25 27.58 -27.47
N GLU A 803 8.50 28.02 -27.34
CA GLU A 803 9.61 27.58 -28.20
C GLU A 803 9.97 26.12 -27.89
N PHE A 804 10.06 25.28 -28.91
CA PHE A 804 10.54 23.91 -28.75
C PHE A 804 12.06 23.86 -28.64
N LEU A 805 12.55 23.02 -27.74
CA LEU A 805 13.94 22.60 -27.73
C LEU A 805 14.26 21.82 -29.02
N PRO A 806 15.49 21.92 -29.55
CA PRO A 806 15.87 21.39 -30.86
C PRO A 806 16.05 19.85 -30.89
N LEU A 807 15.29 19.08 -30.11
CA LEU A 807 15.28 17.60 -30.20
C LEU A 807 14.54 17.07 -31.44
N PHE A 808 13.80 17.93 -32.14
CA PHE A 808 13.43 17.71 -33.54
C PHE A 808 13.49 19.03 -34.30
N ILE A 809 13.77 18.95 -35.60
CA ILE A 809 14.01 20.11 -36.46
C ILE A 809 13.28 19.96 -37.80
N ASN A 810 12.99 21.11 -38.41
CA ASN A 810 12.45 21.19 -39.76
C ASN A 810 13.53 21.63 -40.75
N VAL A 811 13.78 20.84 -41.80
CA VAL A 811 14.68 21.16 -42.90
C VAL A 811 13.90 20.99 -44.20
N ASP A 812 13.72 22.08 -44.95
CA ASP A 812 12.97 22.08 -46.23
C ASP A 812 11.59 21.39 -46.18
N ASP A 813 10.83 21.69 -45.13
CA ASP A 813 9.50 21.11 -44.85
C ASP A 813 9.51 19.60 -44.53
N VAL A 814 10.67 19.02 -44.20
CA VAL A 814 10.86 17.66 -43.67
C VAL A 814 11.20 17.70 -42.19
N CYS A 815 10.56 16.84 -41.39
CA CYS A 815 10.84 16.71 -39.96
C CYS A 815 11.89 15.63 -39.68
N TYR A 816 12.84 15.96 -38.81
CA TYR A 816 13.90 15.08 -38.33
C TYR A 816 13.96 15.09 -36.80
N PHE A 817 14.03 13.91 -36.17
CA PHE A 817 14.13 13.71 -34.73
C PHE A 817 15.55 13.37 -34.32
N TYR A 818 15.98 13.86 -33.16
CA TYR A 818 17.32 13.58 -32.64
C TYR A 818 17.49 12.10 -32.35
N ASN A 819 18.54 11.50 -32.91
CA ASN A 819 18.85 10.08 -32.81
C ASN A 819 20.30 9.84 -32.36
N GLY A 820 20.78 10.67 -31.44
CA GLY A 820 22.07 10.47 -30.79
C GLY A 820 23.26 11.12 -31.50
N LYS A 821 24.46 10.70 -31.09
CA LYS A 821 25.73 11.22 -31.60
C LYS A 821 26.32 10.26 -32.61
N ASN A 822 26.71 10.78 -33.77
CA ASN A 822 27.43 10.00 -34.76
C ASN A 822 28.88 9.77 -34.27
N GLU A 823 29.26 8.50 -34.08
CA GLU A 823 30.56 8.13 -33.50
C GLU A 823 31.76 8.54 -34.37
N GLU A 824 31.59 8.60 -35.70
CA GLU A 824 32.68 8.91 -36.63
C GLU A 824 32.97 10.41 -36.75
N THR A 825 31.91 11.23 -36.75
CA THR A 825 32.00 12.68 -36.99
C THR A 825 31.88 13.51 -35.72
N GLY A 826 31.34 12.94 -34.63
CA GLY A 826 30.99 13.66 -33.41
C GLY A 826 29.81 14.61 -33.56
N LEU A 827 29.15 14.64 -34.74
CA LEU A 827 27.98 15.47 -35.02
C LEU A 827 26.70 14.85 -34.45
N ALA A 828 25.68 15.68 -34.24
CA ALA A 828 24.36 15.24 -33.82
C ALA A 828 23.63 14.60 -35.01
N ARG A 829 23.20 13.35 -34.84
CA ARG A 829 22.45 12.61 -35.85
C ARG A 829 20.97 12.87 -35.67
N TYR A 830 20.28 13.22 -36.74
CA TYR A 830 18.82 13.29 -36.75
C TYR A 830 18.24 12.40 -37.84
N ASN A 831 17.17 11.69 -37.52
CA ASN A 831 16.50 10.75 -38.41
C ASN A 831 15.10 11.23 -38.79
N SER A 832 14.71 11.01 -40.03
CA SER A 832 13.32 11.18 -40.47
C SER A 832 12.61 9.83 -40.50
N TYR A 833 11.47 9.74 -39.84
CA TYR A 833 10.65 8.52 -39.80
C TYR A 833 9.67 8.37 -40.98
N HIS A 834 9.60 9.36 -41.87
CA HIS A 834 8.68 9.38 -43.02
C HIS A 834 9.37 9.72 -44.35
N TYR A 835 10.60 10.24 -44.34
CA TYR A 835 11.30 10.70 -45.55
C TYR A 835 12.43 9.76 -45.97
N ASP A 836 12.10 8.78 -46.84
CA ASP A 836 13.03 7.73 -47.26
C ASP A 836 14.18 8.21 -48.17
N LYS A 837 14.07 9.40 -48.79
CA LYS A 837 15.10 9.90 -49.73
C LYS A 837 16.37 10.37 -49.02
N GLU A 838 16.19 10.96 -47.85
CA GLU A 838 17.28 11.45 -47.00
C GLU A 838 16.87 11.19 -45.55
N PRO A 839 16.95 9.93 -45.09
CA PRO A 839 16.41 9.50 -43.80
C PRO A 839 17.28 9.93 -42.61
N GLU A 840 18.51 10.39 -42.87
CA GLU A 840 19.47 10.82 -41.84
C GLU A 840 20.16 12.11 -42.29
N ILE A 841 20.31 13.05 -41.35
CA ILE A 841 21.13 14.25 -41.51
C ILE A 841 22.06 14.44 -40.30
N LEU A 842 23.21 15.07 -40.53
CA LEU A 842 24.20 15.38 -39.49
C LEU A 842 24.27 16.89 -39.25
N VAL A 843 24.13 17.30 -37.99
CA VAL A 843 24.07 18.70 -37.57
C VAL A 843 25.14 18.99 -36.51
N PRO A 844 25.78 20.18 -36.52
CA PRO A 844 26.67 20.61 -35.45
C PRO A 844 26.05 20.51 -34.05
N PHE A 845 26.84 20.01 -33.09
CA PHE A 845 26.38 19.72 -31.71
C PHE A 845 26.09 20.98 -30.88
N ASP A 846 26.62 22.14 -31.30
CA ASP A 846 26.38 23.46 -30.68
C ASP A 846 24.89 23.83 -30.65
N ARG A 847 24.10 23.35 -31.60
CA ARG A 847 22.64 23.51 -31.60
C ARG A 847 21.94 22.82 -30.42
N LEU A 848 22.56 21.81 -29.82
CA LEU A 848 22.04 21.09 -28.63
C LEU A 848 22.64 21.62 -27.32
N GLU A 849 23.57 22.57 -27.34
CA GLU A 849 24.28 23.05 -26.15
C GLU A 849 23.32 23.57 -25.07
N GLY A 850 22.23 24.24 -25.46
CA GLY A 850 21.18 24.67 -24.54
C GLY A 850 20.42 23.53 -23.88
N VAL A 851 20.19 22.42 -24.59
CA VAL A 851 19.53 21.22 -24.05
C VAL A 851 20.48 20.47 -23.12
N LEU A 852 21.73 20.29 -23.53
CA LEU A 852 22.76 19.60 -22.74
C LEU A 852 22.98 20.27 -21.39
N ARG A 853 23.07 21.61 -21.36
CA ARG A 853 23.16 22.38 -20.10
C ARG A 853 21.96 22.19 -19.17
N LEU A 854 20.78 21.88 -19.71
CA LEU A 854 19.58 21.62 -18.92
C LEU A 854 19.59 20.19 -18.35
N VAL A 855 20.06 19.21 -19.13
CA VAL A 855 19.97 17.80 -18.76
C VAL A 855 21.18 17.26 -17.99
N GLY A 856 22.26 18.05 -17.86
CA GLY A 856 23.42 17.76 -17.01
C GLY A 856 24.72 17.90 -17.75
#